data_AF-A0A6A6R6A2-F1
#
_entry.id   AF-A0A6A6R6A2-F1
#
_cell.length_a   1.000
_cell.length_b   1.000
_cell.length_c   1.000
_cell.angle_alpha   90.00
_cell.angle_beta   90.00
_cell.angle_gamma   90.00
#
_symmetry.space_group_name_H-M   'P 1'
#
loop_
_entity.id
_entity.type
_entity.pdbx_description
1 polymer ?
#
loop_
_entity_poly.entity_id
_entity_poly.type
_entity_poly.pdbx_seq_one_letter_code
_entity_poly.pdbx_strand_id
1 'polypeptide(L)'
;MDFMPQPPGGVLAPIEVPLAESIVPYERLGTFALFPTHCGFAIERGQVDFQCDNTQKVASLLQSWLYFGLISEFLGYTFDHREFTKQKSLPDGSTVTIVETKRLWSPSLLAGLNMSSSDRTWRFWLTLEIAGEHILRADTQIALESPLATITLSIKVLMYALSVYMFPKHQHPSSVIPALDPSNSASKLSPATRFLITRMTDAGWCPFQAFHLCSRHHIAVVYYLSQLHRRYRPELTHSRCTRNSCIANNIDMDTYPTKHVCSKCRCSAQEGNSLGPPRPMDCGRCQCSQFPVRVDVERLRQIIQEGGVPLISITEHPQGLRLEVEKLEATSSYVAISHVWSDGMGNPTDNALPQCVLRRIHRSLDRLPPSSKEHPSRWLTGLVALSVHMARRSGFRMGSRKKLFWMDTLCIPVGHEYADLRSKAINQMALIYAAASQVLVLDSELQELRMGASQESEILGHILCCAWNTRCWTLQEGELARSRRFQLGDGIFDLDTGPPSYRDMYYGRVSAMTMILRILPSEFSHWARESLKETRSLLWSRHKGRRKRPLPKLVADRVNLDLRTKVQESFSRSFWERGSRDFSGLAKPDAFYEQFLSVWNTLRFRTTTKRDDLCLILANLLDLNSYALIHQASHEKKMKTFLWSVGPKLPVSLLYNTGPRSRCGQDHANRWVPTEPSASHLNQPSMELTEDSLSLSSRDHALNESTLLYVNMSMDIRFRNIVIRDLITGIQYRVEIYRKEDDSIDFGKYASFCVLIERTFCKDAVPQCGDIRGACLLTDWTPEIHRASNALPVLMNARYDCPLKLQVCDSLNTHVGQVDEYHVLGQSILGPWQLHIDAGS
;
A
#
# COMPACT_ATOMS: atom_id res chain seq x y z
N MET A 1 -8.95 -25.05 -5.02
CA MET A 1 -9.41 -23.81 -4.33
C MET A 1 -10.69 -23.28 -4.99
N ASP A 2 -11.68 -24.15 -5.17
CA ASP A 2 -12.91 -23.91 -5.94
C ASP A 2 -13.99 -23.11 -5.19
N PHE A 3 -13.81 -22.88 -3.89
CA PHE A 3 -14.68 -22.05 -3.05
C PHE A 3 -14.36 -20.55 -3.12
N MET A 4 -13.24 -20.18 -3.74
CA MET A 4 -12.86 -18.78 -3.94
C MET A 4 -13.69 -18.15 -5.05
N PRO A 5 -14.11 -16.88 -4.90
CA PRO A 5 -14.79 -16.17 -5.96
C PRO A 5 -13.89 -16.03 -7.20
N GLN A 6 -14.51 -16.04 -8.38
CA GLN A 6 -13.84 -15.81 -9.65
C GLN A 6 -14.37 -14.50 -10.26
N PRO A 7 -13.50 -13.65 -10.80
CA PRO A 7 -13.95 -12.48 -11.55
C PRO A 7 -14.66 -12.94 -12.84
N PRO A 8 -15.83 -12.37 -13.19
CA PRO A 8 -16.55 -12.73 -14.43
C PRO A 8 -15.70 -12.60 -15.69
N GLY A 9 -14.80 -11.60 -15.76
CA GLY A 9 -13.87 -11.38 -16.87
C GLY A 9 -12.51 -12.05 -16.72
N GLY A 10 -12.34 -13.01 -15.80
CA GLY A 10 -11.05 -13.66 -15.58
C GLY A 10 -10.56 -14.52 -16.75
N VAL A 11 -9.26 -14.44 -17.08
CA VAL A 11 -8.67 -15.23 -18.19
C VAL A 11 -8.05 -16.54 -17.68
N LEU A 12 -7.57 -16.53 -16.44
CA LEU A 12 -6.85 -17.67 -15.89
C LEU A 12 -7.82 -18.60 -15.17
N ALA A 13 -7.81 -19.87 -15.57
CA ALA A 13 -8.52 -20.93 -14.85
C ALA A 13 -8.08 -21.00 -13.38
N PRO A 14 -8.93 -21.46 -12.45
CA PRO A 14 -8.53 -21.68 -11.07
C PRO A 14 -7.29 -22.58 -10.97
N ILE A 15 -6.44 -22.32 -9.98
CA ILE A 15 -5.26 -23.17 -9.75
C ILE A 15 -5.74 -24.53 -9.23
N GLU A 16 -5.43 -25.56 -10.00
CA GLU A 16 -5.63 -26.95 -9.62
C GLU A 16 -4.48 -27.41 -8.74
N VAL A 17 -4.82 -28.15 -7.67
CA VAL A 17 -3.85 -28.59 -6.66
C VAL A 17 -3.72 -30.09 -6.80
N PRO A 18 -2.55 -30.62 -7.15
CA PRO A 18 -2.34 -32.06 -7.26
C PRO A 18 -2.41 -32.70 -5.86
N LEU A 19 -2.91 -33.93 -5.81
CA LEU A 19 -2.82 -34.78 -4.63
C LEU A 19 -1.41 -35.37 -4.55
N ALA A 20 -0.75 -35.24 -3.40
CA ALA A 20 0.49 -35.90 -3.13
C ALA A 20 0.29 -37.42 -3.10
N GLU A 21 1.26 -38.16 -3.62
CA GLU A 21 1.36 -39.61 -3.44
C GLU A 21 1.46 -39.96 -1.95
N SER A 22 0.86 -41.09 -1.57
CA SER A 22 0.93 -41.66 -0.22
C SER A 22 0.37 -40.77 0.89
N ILE A 23 -0.83 -40.19 0.70
CA ILE A 23 -1.56 -39.48 1.77
C ILE A 23 -1.79 -40.40 2.96
N VAL A 24 -1.28 -39.98 4.13
CA VAL A 24 -1.58 -40.61 5.42
C VAL A 24 -2.91 -40.04 5.94
N PRO A 25 -3.94 -40.85 6.22
CA PRO A 25 -5.18 -40.36 6.78
C PRO A 25 -4.95 -39.60 8.10
N TYR A 26 -5.60 -38.46 8.25
CA TYR A 26 -5.54 -37.72 9.51
C TYR A 26 -6.42 -38.37 10.57
N GLU A 27 -5.80 -38.81 11.66
CA GLU A 27 -6.48 -39.42 12.80
C GLU A 27 -6.53 -38.41 13.95
N ARG A 28 -7.72 -38.19 14.53
CA ARG A 28 -7.92 -37.26 15.66
C ARG A 28 -7.47 -37.87 17.01
N LEU A 29 -6.36 -38.59 16.99
CA LEU A 29 -5.79 -39.32 18.13
C LEU A 29 -4.76 -38.43 18.85
N GLY A 30 -5.19 -37.31 19.41
CA GLY A 30 -4.34 -36.41 20.21
C GLY A 30 -4.36 -34.95 19.77
N THR A 31 -3.31 -34.20 20.13
CA THR A 31 -3.18 -32.78 19.79
C THR A 31 -2.80 -32.63 18.31
N PHE A 32 -3.48 -31.74 17.59
CA PHE A 32 -3.20 -31.43 16.17
C PHE A 32 -1.70 -31.24 15.86
N ALA A 33 -0.94 -30.64 16.79
CA ALA A 33 0.50 -30.41 16.66
C ALA A 33 1.37 -31.69 16.61
N LEU A 34 0.88 -32.83 17.11
CA LEU A 34 1.67 -34.07 17.22
C LEU A 34 1.56 -34.98 16.00
N PHE A 35 0.61 -34.73 15.10
CA PHE A 35 0.39 -35.56 13.91
C PHE A 35 1.66 -35.82 13.05
N PRO A 36 2.59 -34.86 12.87
CA PRO A 36 3.83 -35.12 12.13
C PRO A 36 4.65 -36.31 12.65
N THR A 37 4.62 -36.59 13.96
CA THR A 37 5.33 -37.75 14.54
C THR A 37 4.81 -39.08 14.02
N HIS A 38 3.50 -39.18 13.75
CA HIS A 38 2.89 -40.38 13.17
C HIS A 38 3.34 -40.60 11.72
N CYS A 39 3.72 -39.53 11.03
CA CYS A 39 4.28 -39.57 9.68
C CYS A 39 5.81 -39.74 9.67
N GLY A 40 6.42 -39.96 10.84
CA GLY A 40 7.86 -40.13 10.99
C GLY A 40 8.66 -38.84 10.84
N PHE A 41 8.09 -37.70 11.21
CA PHE A 41 8.80 -36.42 11.32
C PHE A 41 9.11 -36.13 12.80
N ALA A 42 10.35 -35.71 13.08
CA ALA A 42 10.72 -35.27 14.41
C ALA A 42 10.08 -33.92 14.74
N ILE A 43 9.72 -33.74 16.02
CA ILE A 43 9.25 -32.47 16.57
C ILE A 43 10.23 -32.03 17.64
N GLU A 44 10.90 -30.90 17.42
CA GLU A 44 11.83 -30.31 18.38
C GLU A 44 11.28 -28.96 18.85
N ARG A 45 11.16 -28.77 20.17
CA ARG A 45 10.59 -27.54 20.77
C ARG A 45 9.21 -27.16 20.21
N GLY A 46 8.41 -28.16 19.83
CA GLY A 46 7.08 -27.96 19.23
C GLY A 46 7.09 -27.67 17.73
N GLN A 47 8.25 -27.71 17.07
CA GLN A 47 8.41 -27.39 15.65
C GLN A 47 8.83 -28.61 14.83
N VAL A 48 8.28 -28.72 13.62
CA VAL A 48 8.68 -29.74 12.64
C VAL A 48 9.87 -29.24 11.85
N ASP A 49 10.87 -30.09 11.65
CA ASP A 49 11.92 -29.82 10.67
C ASP A 49 11.51 -30.34 9.29
N PHE A 50 11.42 -29.41 8.33
CA PHE A 50 11.07 -29.70 6.95
C PHE A 50 12.30 -29.81 6.04
N GLN A 51 13.51 -29.64 6.57
CA GLN A 51 14.74 -29.94 5.82
C GLN A 51 14.83 -31.45 5.56
N CYS A 52 14.41 -31.87 4.36
CA CYS A 52 14.55 -33.26 3.96
C CYS A 52 14.74 -33.39 2.45
N ASP A 53 15.45 -34.43 2.03
CA ASP A 53 15.73 -34.72 0.62
C ASP A 53 14.50 -35.23 -0.14
N ASN A 54 13.42 -35.59 0.57
CA ASN A 54 12.21 -36.16 0.00
C ASN A 54 11.03 -35.16 0.03
N THR A 55 11.00 -34.29 -0.98
CA THR A 55 9.93 -33.29 -1.21
C THR A 55 8.54 -33.92 -1.27
N GLN A 56 8.43 -35.15 -1.77
CA GLN A 56 7.16 -35.88 -1.86
C GLN A 56 6.62 -36.26 -0.48
N LYS A 57 7.50 -36.67 0.44
CA LYS A 57 7.12 -36.97 1.83
C LYS A 57 6.60 -35.73 2.55
N VAL A 58 7.20 -34.57 2.30
CA VAL A 58 6.71 -33.28 2.84
C VAL A 58 5.38 -32.89 2.23
N ALA A 59 5.21 -33.04 0.90
CA ALA A 59 3.95 -32.78 0.22
C ALA A 59 2.80 -33.60 0.82
N SER A 60 3.05 -34.90 1.06
CA SER A 60 2.11 -35.79 1.72
C SER A 60 1.79 -35.32 3.14
N LEU A 61 2.80 -35.03 3.97
CA LEU A 61 2.61 -34.52 5.32
C LEU A 61 1.75 -33.24 5.34
N LEU A 62 2.09 -32.24 4.51
CA LEU A 62 1.40 -30.96 4.47
C LEU A 62 -0.07 -31.13 4.07
N GLN A 63 -0.38 -32.00 3.09
CA GLN A 63 -1.76 -32.25 2.71
C GLN A 63 -2.51 -33.09 3.75
N SER A 64 -1.92 -34.16 4.27
CA SER A 64 -2.51 -34.96 5.34
C SER A 64 -2.86 -34.11 6.56
N TRP A 65 -1.92 -33.27 6.99
CA TRP A 65 -2.02 -32.53 8.24
C TRP A 65 -2.68 -31.16 8.08
N LEU A 66 -2.07 -30.29 7.29
CA LEU A 66 -2.44 -28.88 7.21
C LEU A 66 -3.55 -28.64 6.18
N TYR A 67 -3.90 -29.62 5.35
CA TYR A 67 -5.07 -29.54 4.48
C TYR A 67 -6.24 -30.37 5.02
N PHE A 68 -6.14 -31.70 4.94
CA PHE A 68 -7.22 -32.60 5.36
C PHE A 68 -7.43 -32.58 6.87
N GLY A 69 -6.35 -32.56 7.66
CA GLY A 69 -6.44 -32.45 9.12
C GLY A 69 -7.12 -31.16 9.59
N LEU A 70 -6.83 -30.00 8.96
CA LEU A 70 -7.56 -28.75 9.24
C LEU A 70 -9.06 -28.87 8.95
N ILE A 71 -9.42 -29.54 7.85
CA ILE A 71 -10.83 -29.79 7.52
C ILE A 71 -11.46 -30.71 8.57
N SER A 72 -10.76 -31.77 9.00
CA SER A 72 -11.27 -32.69 10.03
C SER A 72 -11.46 -32.00 11.39
N GLU A 73 -10.52 -31.15 11.80
CA GLU A 73 -10.65 -30.34 13.03
C GLU A 73 -11.79 -29.33 12.95
N PHE A 74 -11.97 -28.70 11.78
CA PHE A 74 -13.09 -27.81 11.54
C PHE A 74 -14.44 -28.53 11.65
N LEU A 75 -14.57 -29.68 10.97
CA LEU A 75 -15.79 -30.49 10.97
C LEU A 75 -16.07 -31.13 12.32
N GLY A 76 -15.02 -31.47 13.07
CA GLY A 76 -15.10 -32.16 14.35
C GLY A 76 -15.23 -33.68 14.22
N TYR A 77 -14.89 -34.25 13.06
CA TYR A 77 -14.82 -35.69 12.80
C TYR A 77 -13.84 -35.98 11.64
N THR A 78 -13.41 -37.24 11.51
CA THR A 78 -12.53 -37.70 10.42
C THR A 78 -13.35 -38.19 9.22
N PHE A 79 -12.77 -38.13 8.03
CA PHE A 79 -13.41 -38.52 6.76
C PHE A 79 -12.38 -39.16 5.82
N ASP A 80 -12.84 -39.81 4.74
CA ASP A 80 -11.93 -40.29 3.70
C ASP A 80 -11.52 -39.14 2.79
N HIS A 81 -10.22 -38.85 2.71
CA HIS A 81 -9.67 -37.79 1.86
C HIS A 81 -10.07 -37.93 0.39
N ARG A 82 -10.35 -39.15 -0.09
CA ARG A 82 -10.83 -39.43 -1.46
C ARG A 82 -12.20 -38.79 -1.75
N GLU A 83 -12.96 -38.42 -0.73
CA GLU A 83 -14.19 -37.65 -0.91
C GLU A 83 -13.92 -36.23 -1.44
N PHE A 84 -12.70 -35.73 -1.27
CA PHE A 84 -12.25 -34.41 -1.68
C PHE A 84 -11.25 -34.46 -2.83
N THR A 85 -11.28 -35.51 -3.65
CA THR A 85 -10.39 -35.65 -4.81
C THR A 85 -11.17 -35.96 -6.08
N LYS A 86 -10.55 -35.62 -7.21
CA LYS A 86 -11.08 -35.88 -8.54
C LYS A 86 -9.95 -36.31 -9.47
N GLN A 87 -10.18 -37.34 -10.27
CA GLN A 87 -9.28 -37.70 -11.36
C GLN A 87 -9.52 -36.82 -12.58
N LYS A 88 -8.43 -36.36 -13.19
CA LYS A 88 -8.43 -35.54 -14.40
C LYS A 88 -7.46 -36.13 -15.41
N SER A 89 -7.93 -36.33 -16.64
CA SER A 89 -7.10 -36.70 -17.78
C SER A 89 -6.36 -35.47 -18.30
N LEU A 90 -5.05 -35.59 -18.45
CA LEU A 90 -4.19 -34.61 -19.08
C LEU A 90 -4.21 -34.78 -20.62
N PRO A 91 -3.80 -33.74 -21.38
CA PRO A 91 -3.78 -33.79 -22.85
C PRO A 91 -2.90 -34.89 -23.44
N ASP A 92 -1.90 -35.34 -22.68
CA ASP A 92 -0.98 -36.43 -23.04
C ASP A 92 -1.54 -37.84 -22.76
N GLY A 93 -2.78 -37.93 -22.26
CA GLY A 93 -3.45 -39.18 -21.91
C GLY A 93 -3.15 -39.69 -20.49
N SER A 94 -2.24 -39.07 -19.75
CA SER A 94 -1.99 -39.41 -18.35
C SER A 94 -3.12 -38.92 -17.44
N THR A 95 -3.28 -39.52 -16.26
CA THR A 95 -4.30 -39.11 -15.29
C THR A 95 -3.67 -38.56 -14.02
N VAL A 96 -4.08 -37.38 -13.58
CA VAL A 96 -3.66 -36.76 -12.31
C VAL A 96 -4.85 -36.68 -11.37
N THR A 97 -4.61 -36.97 -10.09
CA THR A 97 -5.60 -36.76 -9.04
C THR A 97 -5.42 -35.35 -8.47
N ILE A 98 -6.49 -34.56 -8.47
CA ILE A 98 -6.51 -33.20 -7.94
C ILE A 98 -7.43 -33.10 -6.73
N VAL A 99 -7.17 -32.11 -5.87
CA VAL A 99 -8.01 -31.82 -4.70
C VAL A 99 -9.22 -30.97 -5.12
N GLU A 100 -10.42 -31.41 -4.74
CA GLU A 100 -11.70 -30.72 -4.97
C GLU A 100 -12.45 -30.50 -3.65
N THR A 101 -12.74 -29.24 -3.33
CA THR A 101 -13.32 -28.85 -2.03
C THR A 101 -14.81 -28.49 -2.10
N LYS A 102 -15.44 -28.56 -3.27
CA LYS A 102 -16.89 -28.34 -3.44
C LYS A 102 -17.75 -29.11 -2.44
N ARG A 103 -17.39 -30.37 -2.15
CA ARG A 103 -18.18 -31.21 -1.24
C ARG A 103 -18.23 -30.63 0.18
N LEU A 104 -17.15 -30.01 0.64
CA LEU A 104 -16.96 -29.58 2.03
C LEU A 104 -18.05 -28.61 2.49
N TRP A 105 -18.57 -27.86 1.53
CA TRP A 105 -19.50 -26.76 1.76
C TRP A 105 -20.95 -27.14 1.49
N SER A 106 -21.22 -28.43 1.31
CA SER A 106 -22.57 -28.96 1.22
C SER A 106 -23.32 -28.71 2.54
N PRO A 107 -24.62 -28.34 2.49
CA PRO A 107 -25.42 -28.13 3.69
C PRO A 107 -25.44 -29.33 4.64
N SER A 108 -25.31 -30.56 4.12
CA SER A 108 -25.28 -31.80 4.88
C SER A 108 -24.04 -31.93 5.77
N LEU A 109 -22.83 -31.69 5.25
CA LEU A 109 -21.61 -31.75 6.05
C LEU A 109 -21.54 -30.62 7.10
N LEU A 110 -22.11 -29.46 6.77
CA LEU A 110 -22.15 -28.31 7.69
C LEU A 110 -23.28 -28.39 8.74
N ALA A 111 -24.30 -29.22 8.53
CA ALA A 111 -25.45 -29.34 9.44
C ALA A 111 -25.06 -29.82 10.85
N GLY A 112 -23.98 -30.61 10.96
CA GLY A 112 -23.44 -31.09 12.24
C GLY A 112 -22.57 -30.08 13.00
N LEU A 113 -22.26 -28.91 12.42
CA LEU A 113 -21.46 -27.88 13.06
C LEU A 113 -22.29 -27.13 14.11
N ASN A 114 -22.37 -27.66 15.33
CA ASN A 114 -22.96 -26.94 16.47
C ASN A 114 -22.02 -25.78 16.89
N MET A 115 -22.20 -24.64 16.23
CA MET A 115 -21.36 -23.42 16.33
C MET A 115 -21.70 -22.51 17.53
N SER A 116 -22.32 -23.07 18.57
CA SER A 116 -22.80 -22.31 19.73
C SER A 116 -21.80 -22.20 20.88
N SER A 117 -20.76 -23.05 20.93
CA SER A 117 -19.76 -23.02 22.00
C SER A 117 -18.58 -22.09 21.68
N SER A 118 -18.28 -21.17 22.60
CA SER A 118 -17.07 -20.34 22.60
C SER A 118 -15.81 -21.20 22.52
N ASP A 119 -15.83 -22.34 23.20
CA ASP A 119 -14.66 -23.21 23.39
C ASP A 119 -14.23 -23.91 22.10
N ARG A 120 -15.19 -24.35 21.27
CA ARG A 120 -14.88 -24.93 19.94
C ARG A 120 -14.22 -23.89 19.04
N THR A 121 -14.75 -22.67 19.07
CA THR A 121 -14.25 -21.55 18.26
C THR A 121 -12.83 -21.17 18.67
N TRP A 122 -12.54 -21.12 19.98
CA TRP A 122 -11.20 -20.87 20.52
C TRP A 122 -10.21 -22.01 20.21
N ARG A 123 -10.60 -23.27 20.39
CA ARG A 123 -9.74 -24.41 20.07
C ARG A 123 -9.35 -24.43 18.60
N PHE A 124 -10.31 -24.19 17.71
CA PHE A 124 -10.03 -24.14 16.28
C PHE A 124 -9.18 -22.91 15.89
N TRP A 125 -9.34 -21.78 16.59
CA TRP A 125 -8.43 -20.65 16.43
C TRP A 125 -6.97 -21.05 16.72
N LEU A 126 -6.73 -21.75 17.83
CA LEU A 126 -5.38 -22.25 18.17
C LEU A 126 -4.86 -23.24 17.13
N THR A 127 -5.72 -24.12 16.60
CA THR A 127 -5.36 -25.02 15.48
C THR A 127 -4.87 -24.25 14.26
N LEU A 128 -5.54 -23.15 13.90
CA LEU A 128 -5.11 -22.33 12.76
C LEU A 128 -3.81 -21.59 13.02
N GLU A 129 -3.56 -21.11 14.25
CA GLU A 129 -2.29 -20.49 14.64
C GLU A 129 -1.12 -21.49 14.49
N ILE A 130 -1.28 -22.71 15.02
CA ILE A 130 -0.30 -23.80 14.88
C ILE A 130 -0.04 -24.08 13.39
N ALA A 131 -1.12 -24.27 12.60
CA ALA A 131 -0.97 -24.50 11.16
C ALA A 131 -0.26 -23.33 10.45
N GLY A 132 -0.52 -22.10 10.86
CA GLY A 132 0.10 -20.88 10.33
C GLY A 132 1.59 -20.81 10.60
N GLU A 133 2.03 -21.16 11.80
CA GLU A 133 3.44 -21.23 12.15
C GLU A 133 4.18 -22.27 11.30
N HIS A 134 3.63 -23.49 11.21
CA HIS A 134 4.28 -24.57 10.46
C HIS A 134 4.30 -24.34 8.95
N ILE A 135 3.26 -23.73 8.36
CA ILE A 135 3.27 -23.42 6.92
C ILE A 135 4.28 -22.32 6.59
N LEU A 136 4.46 -21.32 7.47
CA LEU A 136 5.49 -20.30 7.29
C LEU A 136 6.89 -20.89 7.40
N ARG A 137 7.10 -21.85 8.31
CA ARG A 137 8.38 -22.58 8.42
C ARG A 137 8.67 -23.45 7.21
N ALA A 138 7.66 -24.14 6.67
CA ALA A 138 7.82 -24.91 5.44
C ALA A 138 8.24 -24.02 4.25
N ASP A 139 7.70 -22.80 4.16
CA ASP A 139 8.07 -21.82 3.14
C ASP A 139 9.52 -21.32 3.24
N THR A 140 10.15 -21.37 4.42
CA THR A 140 11.52 -20.89 4.63
C THR A 140 12.58 -21.98 4.53
N GLN A 141 12.23 -23.24 4.85
CA GLN A 141 13.18 -24.35 4.91
C GLN A 141 13.34 -25.13 3.60
N ILE A 142 12.37 -25.06 2.69
CA ILE A 142 12.35 -25.90 1.49
C ILE A 142 12.44 -25.03 0.23
N ALA A 143 13.28 -25.45 -0.73
CA ALA A 143 13.19 -24.98 -2.10
C ALA A 143 11.92 -25.53 -2.76
N LEU A 144 10.75 -24.96 -2.46
CA LEU A 144 9.48 -25.48 -2.98
C LEU A 144 9.36 -25.14 -4.48
N GLU A 145 9.71 -26.08 -5.34
CA GLU A 145 9.29 -26.08 -6.74
C GLU A 145 7.82 -26.56 -6.86
N SER A 146 7.23 -26.44 -8.04
CA SER A 146 5.93 -27.08 -8.31
C SER A 146 6.10 -28.61 -8.21
N PRO A 147 5.25 -29.36 -7.48
CA PRO A 147 3.88 -29.01 -7.05
C PRO A 147 3.77 -28.40 -5.64
N LEU A 148 4.82 -28.43 -4.82
CA LEU A 148 4.79 -28.02 -3.42
C LEU A 148 4.33 -26.56 -3.22
N ALA A 149 4.75 -25.65 -4.11
CA ALA A 149 4.29 -24.25 -4.06
C ALA A 149 2.76 -24.10 -4.22
N THR A 150 2.12 -24.95 -5.01
CA THR A 150 0.66 -24.95 -5.18
C THR A 150 -0.07 -25.56 -3.98
N ILE A 151 0.56 -26.54 -3.32
CA ILE A 151 0.05 -27.16 -2.11
C ILE A 151 0.06 -26.15 -0.96
N THR A 152 1.18 -25.47 -0.71
CA THR A 152 1.26 -24.47 0.37
C THR A 152 0.33 -23.30 0.13
N LEU A 153 0.22 -22.83 -1.12
CA LEU A 153 -0.79 -21.86 -1.54
C LEU A 153 -2.22 -22.32 -1.19
N SER A 154 -2.55 -23.56 -1.50
CA SER A 154 -3.88 -24.11 -1.26
C SER A 154 -4.25 -24.20 0.22
N ILE A 155 -3.26 -24.53 1.08
CA ILE A 155 -3.40 -24.56 2.53
C ILE A 155 -3.68 -23.16 3.06
N LYS A 156 -2.90 -22.16 2.65
CA LYS A 156 -3.09 -20.75 3.05
C LYS A 156 -4.48 -20.22 2.66
N VAL A 157 -4.95 -20.55 1.46
CA VAL A 157 -6.29 -20.16 0.98
C VAL A 157 -7.41 -20.91 1.73
N LEU A 158 -7.20 -22.18 2.07
CA LEU A 158 -8.14 -22.96 2.90
C LEU A 158 -8.24 -22.37 4.31
N MET A 159 -7.12 -22.06 4.96
CA MET A 159 -7.09 -21.41 6.27
C MET A 159 -7.88 -20.10 6.27
N TYR A 160 -7.70 -19.26 5.24
CA TYR A 160 -8.49 -18.05 5.06
C TYR A 160 -10.00 -18.37 5.03
N ALA A 161 -10.44 -19.29 4.17
CA ALA A 161 -11.86 -19.62 4.03
C ALA A 161 -12.48 -20.21 5.32
N LEU A 162 -11.76 -21.10 6.00
CA LEU A 162 -12.19 -21.65 7.30
C LEU A 162 -12.30 -20.55 8.36
N SER A 163 -11.36 -19.61 8.38
CA SER A 163 -11.41 -18.47 9.30
C SER A 163 -12.61 -17.56 9.03
N VAL A 164 -12.98 -17.33 7.76
CA VAL A 164 -14.15 -16.53 7.37
C VAL A 164 -15.45 -17.15 7.89
N TYR A 165 -15.55 -18.48 7.85
CA TYR A 165 -16.72 -19.18 8.39
C TYR A 165 -16.80 -19.09 9.92
N MET A 166 -15.67 -19.33 10.59
CA MET A 166 -15.61 -19.46 12.05
C MET A 166 -15.65 -18.10 12.78
N PHE A 167 -15.04 -17.06 12.20
CA PHE A 167 -14.85 -15.76 12.84
C PHE A 167 -15.50 -14.59 12.08
N PRO A 168 -16.81 -14.63 11.79
CA PRO A 168 -17.46 -13.58 11.00
C PRO A 168 -17.62 -12.24 11.74
N LYS A 169 -17.35 -12.19 13.06
CA LYS A 169 -17.59 -11.03 13.94
C LYS A 169 -16.33 -10.33 14.43
N HIS A 170 -15.20 -11.03 14.47
CA HIS A 170 -13.94 -10.52 15.01
C HIS A 170 -13.06 -10.08 13.86
N GLN A 171 -12.24 -9.04 14.08
CA GLN A 171 -11.05 -8.83 13.26
C GLN A 171 -10.37 -10.20 13.18
N HIS A 172 -10.23 -10.76 11.98
CA HIS A 172 -9.38 -11.95 11.81
C HIS A 172 -8.07 -11.57 12.49
N PRO A 173 -7.62 -12.30 13.51
CA PRO A 173 -6.34 -11.99 14.11
C PRO A 173 -5.35 -12.10 12.96
N SER A 174 -4.62 -11.02 12.66
CA SER A 174 -3.68 -10.99 11.55
C SER A 174 -2.64 -12.12 11.65
N SER A 175 -2.49 -12.71 12.85
CA SER A 175 -1.71 -13.91 13.16
C SER A 175 -2.25 -15.21 12.52
N VAL A 176 -3.56 -15.34 12.31
CA VAL A 176 -4.21 -16.58 11.82
C VAL A 176 -4.08 -16.78 10.31
N ILE A 177 -4.06 -15.68 9.54
CA ILE A 177 -3.95 -15.75 8.09
C ILE A 177 -2.47 -15.62 7.75
N PRO A 178 -1.80 -16.70 7.32
CA PRO A 178 -0.37 -16.65 7.06
C PRO A 178 -0.08 -15.58 6.02
N ALA A 179 0.92 -14.75 6.30
CA ALA A 179 1.42 -13.81 5.31
C ALA A 179 1.82 -14.57 4.03
N LEU A 180 1.64 -13.92 2.88
CA LEU A 180 2.19 -14.43 1.64
C LEU A 180 3.71 -14.51 1.74
N ASP A 181 4.34 -13.50 2.33
CA ASP A 181 5.77 -13.45 2.64
C ASP A 181 5.97 -12.82 4.03
N PRO A 182 6.55 -13.55 5.01
CA PRO A 182 6.82 -13.01 6.36
C PRO A 182 8.05 -12.10 6.40
N SER A 183 8.94 -12.17 5.40
CA SER A 183 10.27 -11.56 5.48
C SER A 183 10.34 -10.10 5.01
N ASN A 184 9.31 -9.60 4.30
CA ASN A 184 9.35 -8.33 3.55
C ASN A 184 10.64 -8.15 2.70
N SER A 185 11.38 -9.23 2.46
CA SER A 185 12.74 -9.22 1.94
C SER A 185 12.71 -9.73 0.51
N ALA A 186 13.07 -8.86 -0.44
CA ALA A 186 13.05 -9.19 -1.86
C ALA A 186 13.93 -10.41 -2.23
N SER A 187 14.89 -10.78 -1.36
CA SER A 187 15.80 -11.92 -1.55
C SER A 187 15.21 -13.28 -1.15
N LYS A 188 14.16 -13.35 -0.31
CA LYS A 188 13.63 -14.61 0.23
C LYS A 188 12.09 -14.70 0.10
N LEU A 189 11.58 -14.49 -1.13
CA LEU A 189 10.16 -14.69 -1.43
C LEU A 189 9.74 -16.14 -1.16
N SER A 190 8.62 -16.31 -0.45
CA SER A 190 8.00 -17.63 -0.29
C SER A 190 7.68 -18.24 -1.66
N PRO A 191 7.72 -19.56 -1.81
CA PRO A 191 7.44 -20.18 -3.09
C PRO A 191 6.01 -20.00 -3.59
N ALA A 192 5.01 -19.95 -2.71
CA ALA A 192 3.63 -19.59 -3.08
C ALA A 192 3.58 -18.18 -3.68
N THR A 193 4.33 -17.23 -3.11
CA THR A 193 4.48 -15.87 -3.66
C THR A 193 5.16 -15.89 -5.03
N ARG A 194 6.28 -16.62 -5.16
CA ARG A 194 7.00 -16.75 -6.43
C ARG A 194 6.10 -17.34 -7.53
N PHE A 195 5.37 -18.40 -7.20
CA PHE A 195 4.43 -19.05 -8.11
C PHE A 195 3.33 -18.08 -8.57
N LEU A 196 2.72 -17.31 -7.67
CA LEU A 196 1.71 -16.31 -8.03
C LEU A 196 2.30 -15.18 -8.89
N ILE A 197 3.50 -14.69 -8.57
CA ILE A 197 4.18 -13.67 -9.37
C ILE A 197 4.42 -14.19 -10.78
N THR A 198 5.02 -15.38 -10.93
CA THR A 198 5.27 -16.01 -12.24
C THR A 198 3.98 -16.18 -13.01
N ARG A 199 2.94 -16.73 -12.37
CA ARG A 199 1.62 -16.90 -12.99
C ARG A 199 1.02 -15.58 -13.47
N MET A 200 1.13 -14.52 -12.68
CA MET A 200 0.64 -13.19 -13.05
C MET A 200 1.47 -12.62 -14.22
N THR A 201 2.79 -12.71 -14.18
CA THR A 201 3.66 -12.18 -15.24
C THR A 201 3.45 -12.93 -16.56
N ASP A 202 3.26 -14.25 -16.53
CA ASP A 202 2.96 -15.07 -17.70
C ASP A 202 1.60 -14.68 -18.32
N ALA A 203 0.67 -14.22 -17.48
CA ALA A 203 -0.60 -13.65 -17.92
C ALA A 203 -0.53 -12.17 -18.35
N GLY A 204 0.69 -11.64 -18.53
CA GLY A 204 0.93 -10.28 -19.03
C GLY A 204 0.95 -9.19 -17.96
N TRP A 205 0.91 -9.52 -16.67
CA TRP A 205 1.02 -8.51 -15.61
C TRP A 205 2.40 -7.86 -15.57
N CYS A 206 2.44 -6.60 -15.16
CA CYS A 206 3.69 -5.91 -14.85
C CYS A 206 4.46 -6.63 -13.72
N PRO A 207 5.74 -7.01 -13.90
CA PRO A 207 6.55 -7.65 -12.87
C PRO A 207 6.63 -6.86 -11.56
N PHE A 208 6.75 -5.53 -11.66
CA PHE A 208 6.70 -4.62 -10.52
C PHE A 208 5.37 -4.78 -9.77
N GLN A 209 4.24 -4.66 -10.46
CA GLN A 209 2.92 -4.69 -9.82
C GLN A 209 2.61 -6.06 -9.21
N ALA A 210 2.95 -7.15 -9.91
CA ALA A 210 2.76 -8.51 -9.41
C ALA A 210 3.52 -8.73 -8.09
N PHE A 211 4.80 -8.35 -8.05
CA PHE A 211 5.60 -8.42 -6.82
C PHE A 211 4.98 -7.58 -5.70
N HIS A 212 4.66 -6.31 -5.97
CA HIS A 212 4.13 -5.39 -4.97
C HIS A 212 2.77 -5.82 -4.39
N LEU A 213 1.88 -6.36 -5.22
CA LEU A 213 0.59 -6.88 -4.76
C LEU A 213 0.79 -8.10 -3.84
N CYS A 214 1.69 -9.00 -4.21
CA CYS A 214 2.01 -10.18 -3.39
C CYS A 214 2.65 -9.82 -2.04
N SER A 215 3.47 -8.76 -2.00
CA SER A 215 4.11 -8.31 -0.75
C SER A 215 3.19 -7.49 0.16
N ARG A 216 2.14 -6.85 -0.37
CA ARG A 216 1.29 -5.90 0.40
C ARG A 216 -0.04 -6.49 0.86
N HIS A 217 -0.51 -7.53 0.21
CA HIS A 217 -1.85 -8.04 0.40
C HIS A 217 -1.81 -9.49 0.85
N HIS A 218 -2.75 -9.86 1.70
CA HIS A 218 -2.88 -11.23 2.16
C HIS A 218 -3.35 -12.14 1.02
N ILE A 219 -3.16 -13.43 1.22
CA ILE A 219 -3.23 -14.45 0.17
C ILE A 219 -4.53 -14.46 -0.63
N ALA A 220 -5.69 -14.29 0.01
CA ALA A 220 -6.98 -14.39 -0.66
C ALA A 220 -7.22 -13.26 -1.67
N VAL A 221 -6.81 -12.03 -1.33
CA VAL A 221 -6.88 -10.88 -2.25
C VAL A 221 -5.95 -11.12 -3.43
N VAL A 222 -4.71 -11.52 -3.20
CA VAL A 222 -3.73 -11.74 -4.29
C VAL A 222 -4.16 -12.90 -5.20
N TYR A 223 -4.66 -14.00 -4.63
CA TYR A 223 -5.23 -15.11 -5.41
C TYR A 223 -6.40 -14.65 -6.28
N TYR A 224 -7.31 -13.82 -5.75
CA TYR A 224 -8.39 -13.24 -6.55
C TYR A 224 -7.85 -12.34 -7.67
N LEU A 225 -6.94 -11.41 -7.34
CA LEU A 225 -6.33 -10.50 -8.31
C LEU A 225 -5.58 -11.27 -9.41
N SER A 226 -4.90 -12.37 -9.07
CA SER A 226 -4.15 -13.18 -10.04
C SER A 226 -5.02 -13.75 -11.17
N GLN A 227 -6.34 -13.81 -10.99
CA GLN A 227 -7.30 -14.28 -11.99
C GLN A 227 -7.86 -13.15 -12.86
N LEU A 228 -7.63 -11.87 -12.51
CA LEU A 228 -8.12 -10.74 -13.29
C LEU A 228 -7.40 -10.64 -14.63
N HIS A 229 -8.16 -10.24 -15.65
CA HIS A 229 -7.60 -9.89 -16.94
C HIS A 229 -7.16 -8.43 -16.95
N ARG A 230 -5.85 -8.16 -16.99
CA ARG A 230 -5.36 -6.80 -17.21
C ARG A 230 -5.47 -6.43 -18.68
N ARG A 231 -6.38 -5.49 -18.99
CA ARG A 231 -6.55 -4.95 -20.34
C ARG A 231 -5.73 -3.67 -20.47
N TYR A 232 -4.44 -3.85 -20.69
CA TYR A 232 -3.57 -2.74 -21.04
C TYR A 232 -3.88 -2.25 -22.45
N ARG A 233 -3.63 -0.96 -22.69
CA ARG A 233 -3.68 -0.42 -24.04
C ARG A 233 -2.63 -1.12 -24.91
N PRO A 234 -2.89 -1.34 -26.21
CA PRO A 234 -1.97 -2.06 -27.10
C PRO A 234 -0.56 -1.45 -27.18
N GLU A 235 -0.45 -0.13 -27.02
CA GLU A 235 0.85 0.57 -27.06
C GLU A 235 1.65 0.47 -25.75
N LEU A 236 1.03 0.01 -24.66
CA LEU A 236 1.65 -0.06 -23.34
C LEU A 236 2.27 -1.45 -23.13
N THR A 237 3.59 -1.52 -22.96
CA THR A 237 4.29 -2.78 -22.71
C THR A 237 5.02 -2.78 -21.37
N HIS A 238 4.90 -3.88 -20.63
CA HIS A 238 5.56 -4.06 -19.34
C HIS A 238 6.84 -4.91 -19.41
N SER A 239 7.31 -5.25 -20.62
CA SER A 239 8.50 -6.09 -20.85
C SER A 239 9.79 -5.50 -20.28
N ARG A 240 9.89 -4.16 -20.22
CA ARG A 240 11.05 -3.44 -19.67
C ARG A 240 10.92 -3.13 -18.17
N CYS A 241 9.82 -3.51 -17.53
CA CYS A 241 9.63 -3.29 -16.10
C CYS A 241 10.41 -4.34 -15.30
N THR A 242 10.94 -3.94 -14.15
CA THR A 242 11.64 -4.84 -13.22
C THR A 242 10.80 -5.04 -11.97
N ARG A 243 11.25 -5.93 -11.06
CA ARG A 243 10.65 -6.08 -9.73
C ARG A 243 10.63 -4.78 -8.92
N ASN A 244 11.60 -3.90 -9.17
CA ASN A 244 11.84 -2.69 -8.36
C ASN A 244 11.33 -1.41 -9.04
N SER A 245 10.97 -1.43 -10.32
CA SER A 245 10.40 -0.26 -10.99
C SER A 245 9.47 -0.61 -12.16
N CYS A 246 8.32 0.04 -12.20
CA CYS A 246 7.45 0.09 -13.38
C CYS A 246 7.70 1.37 -14.17
N ILE A 247 8.17 1.22 -15.41
CA ILE A 247 8.45 2.35 -16.31
C ILE A 247 7.48 2.46 -17.48
N ALA A 248 6.54 1.52 -17.62
CA ALA A 248 5.63 1.47 -18.77
C ALA A 248 4.76 2.74 -18.90
N ASN A 249 4.35 3.31 -17.76
CA ASN A 249 3.56 4.54 -17.71
C ASN A 249 4.39 5.83 -17.70
N ASN A 250 5.71 5.73 -17.86
CA ASN A 250 6.55 6.92 -18.00
C ASN A 250 6.39 7.51 -19.39
N ILE A 251 6.36 8.83 -19.43
CA ILE A 251 6.08 9.60 -20.63
C ILE A 251 7.32 10.40 -20.97
N ASP A 252 7.68 10.39 -22.24
CA ASP A 252 8.60 11.37 -22.79
C ASP A 252 7.77 12.59 -23.24
N MET A 253 8.05 13.75 -22.64
CA MET A 253 7.28 14.98 -22.86
C MET A 253 7.49 15.54 -24.27
N ASP A 254 8.64 15.25 -24.89
CA ASP A 254 8.99 15.79 -26.21
C ASP A 254 8.28 15.02 -27.33
N THR A 255 7.99 13.73 -27.09
CA THR A 255 7.34 12.83 -28.06
C THR A 255 5.89 12.48 -27.69
N TYR A 256 5.34 13.11 -26.65
CA TYR A 256 4.03 12.75 -26.12
C TYR A 256 2.87 13.13 -27.07
N PRO A 257 2.01 12.17 -27.46
CA PRO A 257 0.84 12.47 -28.26
C PRO A 257 -0.43 12.66 -27.40
N THR A 258 -1.11 13.80 -27.58
CA THR A 258 -2.49 13.99 -27.11
C THR A 258 -3.44 13.11 -27.93
N LYS A 259 -4.13 12.17 -27.30
CA LYS A 259 -4.93 11.13 -27.97
C LYS A 259 -6.41 11.53 -28.11
N HIS A 260 -7.03 11.04 -29.18
CA HIS A 260 -8.48 11.07 -29.36
C HIS A 260 -9.14 9.86 -28.69
N VAL A 261 -10.46 9.93 -28.45
CA VAL A 261 -11.24 8.79 -27.91
C VAL A 261 -11.22 7.57 -28.83
N CYS A 262 -11.15 7.78 -30.15
CA CYS A 262 -11.09 6.71 -31.13
C CYS A 262 -9.62 6.39 -31.48
N SER A 263 -9.17 5.17 -31.21
CA SER A 263 -7.82 4.69 -31.57
C SER A 263 -7.57 4.63 -33.08
N LYS A 264 -8.64 4.58 -33.90
CA LYS A 264 -8.58 4.61 -35.37
C LYS A 264 -8.90 5.98 -35.97
N CYS A 265 -8.89 7.07 -35.18
CA CYS A 265 -9.04 8.42 -35.73
C CYS A 265 -7.84 8.68 -36.66
N ARG A 266 -8.08 8.86 -37.96
CA ARG A 266 -7.04 9.31 -38.91
C ARG A 266 -6.75 10.82 -38.81
N CYS A 267 -7.29 11.44 -37.77
CA CYS A 267 -7.20 12.86 -37.44
C CYS A 267 -5.77 13.28 -37.07
N SER A 268 -4.93 12.30 -36.70
CA SER A 268 -3.57 12.48 -36.18
C SER A 268 -2.47 12.18 -37.22
N ALA A 269 -2.80 11.98 -38.51
CA ALA A 269 -1.81 11.57 -39.51
C ALA A 269 -1.31 12.74 -40.40
N GLN A 270 -0.11 13.21 -40.03
CA GLN A 270 0.94 13.91 -40.80
C GLN A 270 0.84 15.42 -41.08
N GLU A 271 1.65 16.16 -40.32
CA GLU A 271 2.64 17.09 -40.87
C GLU A 271 3.52 16.35 -41.89
N GLY A 272 3.33 16.64 -43.17
CA GLY A 272 4.08 16.00 -44.26
C GLY A 272 3.61 16.52 -45.60
N ASN A 273 4.40 17.43 -46.18
CA ASN A 273 4.27 18.06 -47.49
C ASN A 273 3.28 17.38 -48.45
N SER A 274 2.03 17.84 -48.41
CA SER A 274 1.03 17.61 -49.45
C SER A 274 0.37 18.96 -49.69
N LEU A 275 0.60 19.55 -50.87
CA LEU A 275 -0.03 20.80 -51.30
C LEU A 275 -1.55 20.58 -51.44
N GLY A 276 -2.29 20.76 -50.35
CA GLY A 276 -3.75 20.78 -50.34
C GLY A 276 -4.32 20.69 -48.92
N PRO A 277 -5.42 21.39 -48.60
CA PRO A 277 -6.08 21.25 -47.31
C PRO A 277 -6.56 19.79 -47.14
N PRO A 278 -6.18 19.08 -46.07
CA PRO A 278 -6.67 17.73 -45.83
C PRO A 278 -8.19 17.77 -45.69
N ARG A 279 -8.91 17.04 -46.54
CA ARG A 279 -10.36 16.88 -46.38
C ARG A 279 -10.61 16.11 -45.07
N PRO A 280 -11.53 16.56 -44.19
CA PRO A 280 -11.86 15.84 -42.97
C PRO A 280 -12.43 14.47 -43.34
N MET A 281 -11.61 13.43 -43.19
CA MET A 281 -12.07 12.05 -43.35
C MET A 281 -12.70 11.65 -42.01
N ASP A 282 -14.01 11.88 -41.92
CA ASP A 282 -14.84 11.49 -40.77
C ASP A 282 -14.52 10.04 -40.39
N CYS A 283 -14.22 9.79 -39.11
CA CYS A 283 -13.93 8.43 -38.65
C CYS A 283 -15.19 7.54 -38.69
N GLY A 284 -16.34 8.11 -39.08
CA GLY A 284 -17.66 7.48 -39.21
C GLY A 284 -18.27 7.07 -37.86
N ARG A 285 -17.50 7.22 -36.77
CA ARG A 285 -17.83 6.83 -35.40
C ARG A 285 -17.60 7.95 -34.37
N CYS A 286 -16.98 9.05 -34.76
CA CYS A 286 -16.55 10.11 -33.86
C CYS A 286 -16.57 11.46 -34.59
N GLN A 287 -17.31 12.44 -34.07
CA GLN A 287 -17.36 13.82 -34.58
C GLN A 287 -16.06 14.59 -34.24
N CYS A 288 -14.89 14.04 -34.56
CA CYS A 288 -13.61 14.68 -34.23
C CYS A 288 -13.36 15.88 -35.15
N SER A 289 -13.15 17.07 -34.58
CA SER A 289 -12.53 18.19 -35.29
C SER A 289 -11.04 17.92 -35.46
N GLN A 290 -10.45 18.47 -36.53
CA GLN A 290 -9.01 18.43 -36.76
C GLN A 290 -8.24 19.28 -35.74
N PHE A 291 -8.86 20.34 -35.21
CA PHE A 291 -8.25 21.24 -34.24
C PHE A 291 -8.73 20.96 -32.81
N PRO A 292 -7.83 20.96 -31.81
CA PRO A 292 -8.22 20.88 -30.42
C PRO A 292 -8.96 22.16 -30.00
N VAL A 293 -9.86 22.04 -29.03
CA VAL A 293 -10.55 23.20 -28.45
C VAL A 293 -9.65 23.78 -27.37
N ARG A 294 -9.28 25.05 -27.54
CA ARG A 294 -8.38 25.79 -26.65
C ARG A 294 -9.15 26.49 -25.53
N VAL A 295 -8.48 26.62 -24.39
CA VAL A 295 -8.90 27.49 -23.29
C VAL A 295 -8.51 28.94 -23.63
N ASP A 296 -9.26 29.92 -23.12
CA ASP A 296 -8.82 31.33 -23.09
C ASP A 296 -7.63 31.46 -22.13
N VAL A 297 -6.42 31.38 -22.69
CA VAL A 297 -5.18 31.28 -21.93
C VAL A 297 -4.84 32.61 -21.25
N GLU A 298 -5.22 33.73 -21.85
CA GLU A 298 -5.04 35.06 -21.27
C GLU A 298 -5.87 35.19 -19.99
N ARG A 299 -7.15 34.81 -20.04
CA ARG A 299 -8.02 34.79 -18.85
C ARG A 299 -7.52 33.81 -17.80
N LEU A 300 -7.08 32.62 -18.21
CA LEU A 300 -6.48 31.61 -17.34
C LEU A 300 -5.29 32.18 -16.55
N ARG A 301 -4.34 32.79 -17.27
CA ARG A 301 -3.11 33.38 -16.69
C ARG A 301 -3.43 34.53 -15.75
N GLN A 302 -4.40 35.38 -16.11
CA GLN A 302 -4.83 36.48 -15.25
C GLN A 302 -5.32 35.97 -13.89
N ILE A 303 -6.18 34.95 -13.88
CA ILE A 303 -6.73 34.38 -12.64
C ILE A 303 -5.62 33.83 -11.75
N ILE A 304 -4.67 33.08 -12.31
CA ILE A 304 -3.55 32.49 -11.56
C ILE A 304 -2.60 33.58 -11.04
N GLN A 305 -2.35 34.62 -11.82
CA GLN A 305 -1.49 35.73 -11.42
C GLN A 305 -2.06 36.48 -10.21
N GLU A 306 -3.39 36.63 -10.14
CA GLU A 306 -4.14 37.15 -8.99
C GLU A 306 -4.22 36.15 -7.81
N GLY A 307 -3.62 34.97 -7.91
CA GLY A 307 -3.68 33.92 -6.89
C GLY A 307 -4.99 33.13 -6.85
N GLY A 308 -5.87 33.30 -7.85
CA GLY A 308 -7.12 32.56 -7.97
C GLY A 308 -6.96 31.20 -8.66
N VAL A 309 -7.99 30.36 -8.54
CA VAL A 309 -8.09 29.07 -9.22
C VAL A 309 -9.01 29.21 -10.44
N PRO A 310 -8.57 28.89 -11.66
CA PRO A 310 -9.43 28.90 -12.84
C PRO A 310 -10.27 27.61 -12.95
N LEU A 311 -11.55 27.77 -13.23
CA LEU A 311 -12.51 26.69 -13.49
C LEU A 311 -13.01 26.77 -14.93
N ILE A 312 -13.30 25.61 -15.52
CA ILE A 312 -13.75 25.49 -16.90
C ILE A 312 -15.22 25.05 -16.93
N SER A 313 -15.99 25.59 -17.86
CA SER A 313 -17.27 24.99 -18.28
C SER A 313 -17.27 24.73 -19.78
N ILE A 314 -18.06 23.74 -20.20
CA ILE A 314 -18.23 23.37 -21.61
C ILE A 314 -19.58 23.91 -22.07
N THR A 315 -19.59 24.73 -23.12
CA THR A 315 -20.79 25.21 -23.78
C THR A 315 -20.89 24.66 -25.21
N GLU A 316 -22.07 24.17 -25.57
CA GLU A 316 -22.35 23.72 -26.93
C GLU A 316 -22.73 24.92 -27.80
N HIS A 317 -22.04 25.08 -28.92
CA HIS A 317 -22.34 26.07 -29.94
C HIS A 317 -22.59 25.39 -31.30
N PRO A 318 -23.27 26.06 -32.24
CA PRO A 318 -23.53 25.50 -33.58
C PRO A 318 -22.27 25.05 -34.33
N GLN A 319 -21.12 25.66 -34.04
CA GLN A 319 -19.83 25.40 -34.67
C GLN A 319 -18.96 24.37 -33.91
N GLY A 320 -19.39 23.92 -32.73
CA GLY A 320 -18.63 23.00 -31.89
C GLY A 320 -18.72 23.32 -30.39
N LEU A 321 -17.82 22.72 -29.61
CA LEU A 321 -17.73 23.00 -28.18
C LEU A 321 -16.86 24.24 -27.94
N ARG A 322 -17.21 25.06 -26.95
CA ARG A 322 -16.34 26.12 -26.41
C ARG A 322 -16.06 25.87 -24.93
N LEU A 323 -14.87 26.31 -24.51
CA LEU A 323 -14.44 26.28 -23.12
C LEU A 323 -14.49 27.70 -22.57
N GLU A 324 -15.23 27.88 -21.48
CA GLU A 324 -15.33 29.17 -20.78
C GLU A 324 -14.56 29.09 -19.46
N VAL A 325 -13.79 30.13 -19.15
CA VAL A 325 -12.93 30.20 -17.96
C VAL A 325 -13.52 31.15 -16.93
N GLU A 326 -13.79 30.63 -15.74
CA GLU A 326 -14.34 31.37 -14.61
C GLU A 326 -13.42 31.25 -13.39
N LYS A 327 -13.35 32.30 -12.54
CA LYS A 327 -12.59 32.25 -11.29
C LYS A 327 -13.36 31.44 -10.24
N LEU A 328 -12.65 30.66 -9.43
CA LEU A 328 -13.23 29.99 -8.27
C LEU A 328 -13.72 31.04 -7.25
N GLU A 329 -15.01 31.01 -6.94
CA GLU A 329 -15.65 31.87 -5.93
C GLU A 329 -16.14 31.04 -4.75
N ALA A 330 -16.41 31.70 -3.62
CA ALA A 330 -16.93 31.08 -2.39
C ALA A 330 -18.21 30.23 -2.59
N THR A 331 -19.01 30.55 -3.62
CA THR A 331 -20.27 29.85 -3.94
C THR A 331 -20.15 28.88 -5.11
N SER A 332 -18.96 28.72 -5.69
CA SER A 332 -18.72 27.83 -6.81
C SER A 332 -18.77 26.38 -6.36
N SER A 333 -19.51 25.56 -7.13
CA SER A 333 -19.51 24.11 -7.00
C SER A 333 -18.92 23.53 -8.27
N TYR A 334 -17.84 22.75 -8.15
CA TYR A 334 -17.14 22.18 -9.29
C TYR A 334 -16.69 20.75 -9.04
N VAL A 335 -16.37 20.06 -10.13
CA VAL A 335 -15.80 18.70 -10.15
C VAL A 335 -14.33 18.81 -10.52
N ALA A 336 -13.41 18.19 -9.79
CA ALA A 336 -12.04 18.04 -10.27
C ALA A 336 -11.95 16.74 -11.10
N ILE A 337 -11.35 16.82 -12.28
CA ILE A 337 -11.10 15.67 -13.14
C ILE A 337 -9.66 15.23 -12.94
N SER A 338 -9.52 13.99 -12.52
CA SER A 338 -8.26 13.34 -12.22
C SER A 338 -8.01 12.27 -13.28
N HIS A 339 -6.83 12.26 -13.87
CA HIS A 339 -6.57 11.46 -15.07
C HIS A 339 -5.10 11.04 -15.16
N VAL A 340 -4.80 10.03 -15.98
CA VAL A 340 -3.43 9.56 -16.19
C VAL A 340 -2.89 10.12 -17.50
N TRP A 341 -1.81 10.89 -17.46
CA TRP A 341 -1.21 11.44 -18.67
C TRP A 341 -0.82 10.34 -19.66
N SER A 342 -0.34 9.17 -19.22
CA SER A 342 0.05 8.10 -20.14
C SER A 342 -1.12 7.65 -21.02
N ASP A 343 -2.37 7.89 -20.59
CA ASP A 343 -3.60 7.61 -21.34
C ASP A 343 -3.86 8.54 -22.52
N GLY A 344 -3.04 9.58 -22.70
CA GLY A 344 -3.12 10.51 -23.83
C GLY A 344 -4.02 11.71 -23.58
N MET A 345 -4.37 12.00 -22.33
CA MET A 345 -5.26 13.10 -21.96
C MET A 345 -4.53 14.37 -21.46
N GLY A 346 -3.19 14.36 -21.47
CA GLY A 346 -2.36 15.54 -21.28
C GLY A 346 -2.16 16.32 -22.57
N ASN A 347 -1.52 17.48 -22.49
CA ASN A 347 -1.07 18.24 -23.65
C ASN A 347 0.15 19.11 -23.26
N PRO A 348 1.37 18.77 -23.71
CA PRO A 348 2.60 19.46 -23.31
C PRO A 348 2.84 20.77 -24.07
N THR A 349 2.05 21.07 -25.12
CA THR A 349 2.26 22.23 -26.00
C THR A 349 1.16 23.28 -25.92
N ASP A 350 -0.03 22.93 -25.45
CA ASP A 350 -1.17 23.85 -25.42
C ASP A 350 -2.18 23.51 -24.30
N ASN A 351 -2.89 24.51 -23.77
CA ASN A 351 -4.01 24.31 -22.84
C ASN A 351 -5.28 23.97 -23.64
N ALA A 352 -5.27 22.80 -24.27
CA ALA A 352 -6.29 22.39 -25.23
C ALA A 352 -6.48 20.87 -25.27
N LEU A 353 -7.70 20.43 -25.60
CA LEU A 353 -8.01 19.01 -25.78
C LEU A 353 -8.83 18.75 -27.07
N PRO A 354 -8.71 17.56 -27.67
CA PRO A 354 -9.55 17.20 -28.81
C PRO A 354 -11.05 17.26 -28.47
N GLN A 355 -11.87 17.77 -29.40
CA GLN A 355 -13.31 17.95 -29.16
C GLN A 355 -14.03 16.64 -28.79
N CYS A 356 -13.58 15.49 -29.30
CA CYS A 356 -14.14 14.19 -28.93
C CYS A 356 -13.90 13.83 -27.46
N VAL A 357 -12.75 14.20 -26.90
CA VAL A 357 -12.40 14.00 -25.48
C VAL A 357 -13.28 14.91 -24.63
N LEU A 358 -13.41 16.18 -25.01
CA LEU A 358 -14.28 17.14 -24.31
C LEU A 358 -15.76 16.73 -24.33
N ARG A 359 -16.29 16.23 -25.46
CA ARG A 359 -17.66 15.67 -25.50
C ARG A 359 -17.83 14.50 -24.54
N ARG A 360 -16.81 13.64 -24.41
CA ARG A 360 -16.84 12.53 -23.46
C ARG A 360 -16.86 13.04 -22.03
N ILE A 361 -15.99 13.99 -21.69
CA ILE A 361 -15.97 14.67 -20.38
C ILE A 361 -17.33 15.31 -20.09
N HIS A 362 -17.90 16.05 -21.04
CA HIS A 362 -19.20 16.70 -20.89
C HIS A 362 -20.30 15.68 -20.54
N ARG A 363 -20.37 14.56 -21.27
CA ARG A 363 -21.32 13.46 -20.97
C ARG A 363 -21.09 12.82 -19.60
N SER A 364 -19.83 12.66 -19.19
CA SER A 364 -19.48 12.13 -17.88
C SER A 364 -19.92 13.06 -16.74
N LEU A 365 -19.67 14.36 -16.88
CA LEU A 365 -20.18 15.39 -15.96
C LEU A 365 -21.72 15.45 -15.96
N ASP A 366 -22.34 15.12 -17.10
CA ASP A 366 -23.80 15.06 -17.22
C ASP A 366 -24.45 13.93 -16.46
N ARG A 367 -23.80 12.78 -16.44
CA ARG A 367 -24.28 11.58 -15.75
C ARG A 367 -23.82 11.51 -14.29
N LEU A 368 -22.99 12.45 -13.85
CA LEU A 368 -22.44 12.46 -12.51
C LEU A 368 -23.56 12.65 -11.47
N PRO A 369 -23.79 11.69 -10.56
CA PRO A 369 -24.79 11.84 -9.51
C PRO A 369 -24.42 12.99 -8.56
N PRO A 370 -25.39 13.73 -8.02
CA PRO A 370 -25.12 14.76 -7.02
C PRO A 370 -24.38 14.16 -5.82
N SER A 371 -23.47 14.94 -5.21
CA SER A 371 -22.76 14.50 -4.01
C SER A 371 -23.76 14.20 -2.88
N SER A 372 -23.66 13.01 -2.29
CA SER A 372 -24.40 12.61 -1.08
C SER A 372 -23.83 13.23 0.20
N LYS A 373 -22.63 13.83 0.14
CA LYS A 373 -21.99 14.55 1.24
C LYS A 373 -22.27 16.05 1.07
N GLU A 374 -22.91 16.67 2.06
CA GLU A 374 -23.34 18.08 2.04
C GLU A 374 -22.21 19.06 1.70
N HIS A 375 -22.58 20.12 1.00
CA HIS A 375 -21.70 21.25 0.62
C HIS A 375 -21.30 22.05 1.87
N PRO A 376 -20.02 22.40 2.07
CA PRO A 376 -19.63 23.19 3.21
C PRO A 376 -19.81 24.68 2.87
N SER A 377 -20.96 25.23 3.19
CA SER A 377 -21.10 26.66 3.46
C SER A 377 -20.50 27.06 4.83
N ARG A 378 -19.76 26.15 5.50
CA ARG A 378 -19.24 26.27 6.87
C ARG A 378 -17.72 26.31 7.03
N TRP A 379 -16.92 26.22 5.95
CA TRP A 379 -15.45 26.28 6.07
C TRP A 379 -14.88 27.69 5.85
N LEU A 380 -15.53 28.52 5.02
CA LEU A 380 -15.19 29.94 4.87
C LEU A 380 -15.56 30.80 6.10
N THR A 381 -16.38 30.27 7.03
CA THR A 381 -16.75 30.96 8.27
C THR A 381 -15.63 31.01 9.33
N GLY A 382 -14.47 30.39 9.08
CA GLY A 382 -13.28 30.56 9.92
C GLY A 382 -12.54 31.88 9.73
N LEU A 383 -12.83 32.64 8.65
CA LEU A 383 -12.10 33.87 8.31
C LEU A 383 -12.91 35.16 8.29
N VAL A 384 -14.24 35.16 8.50
CA VAL A 384 -15.00 36.41 8.73
C VAL A 384 -16.17 36.14 9.69
N ALA A 385 -16.11 36.79 10.86
CA ALA A 385 -17.22 36.90 11.78
C ALA A 385 -18.31 37.80 11.19
N LEU A 386 -19.31 37.24 10.47
CA LEU A 386 -20.59 37.90 10.17
C LEU A 386 -21.57 36.92 9.50
N SER A 387 -22.27 36.10 10.29
CA SER A 387 -23.36 35.27 9.76
C SER A 387 -24.50 35.08 10.77
N VAL A 388 -25.41 36.06 10.80
CA VAL A 388 -26.80 35.88 11.29
C VAL A 388 -27.85 36.21 10.20
N HIS A 389 -27.47 36.66 9.00
CA HIS A 389 -28.44 37.14 7.98
C HIS A 389 -28.67 36.23 6.75
N MET A 390 -27.97 35.10 6.58
CA MET A 390 -28.10 34.28 5.36
C MET A 390 -29.02 33.05 5.44
N ALA A 391 -29.54 32.70 6.62
CA ALA A 391 -30.42 31.54 6.78
C ALA A 391 -31.85 31.73 6.21
N ARG A 392 -32.15 32.86 5.53
CA ARG A 392 -33.50 33.21 5.06
C ARG A 392 -33.72 33.19 3.55
N ARG A 393 -32.82 32.61 2.74
CA ARG A 393 -32.99 32.54 1.27
C ARG A 393 -32.97 31.14 0.66
N SER A 394 -33.46 30.14 1.39
CA SER A 394 -33.69 28.76 0.92
C SER A 394 -34.95 28.62 0.06
N GLY A 395 -35.06 29.41 -1.01
CA GLY A 395 -36.31 29.53 -1.77
C GLY A 395 -36.16 29.97 -3.21
N PHE A 396 -35.14 29.49 -3.94
CA PHE A 396 -35.10 29.62 -5.41
C PHE A 396 -34.51 28.35 -6.04
N ARG A 397 -35.37 27.51 -6.63
CA ARG A 397 -34.99 26.61 -7.72
C ARG A 397 -34.76 27.49 -8.95
N MET A 398 -33.54 27.56 -9.44
CA MET A 398 -33.18 28.30 -10.66
C MET A 398 -32.44 27.37 -11.63
N GLY A 399 -32.62 27.62 -12.93
CA GLY A 399 -32.30 26.74 -14.07
C GLY A 399 -30.88 26.21 -14.14
N SER A 400 -30.64 25.33 -15.14
CA SER A 400 -29.42 24.53 -15.31
C SER A 400 -28.14 25.33 -15.04
N ARG A 401 -27.60 25.17 -13.83
CA ARG A 401 -26.35 25.82 -13.42
C ARG A 401 -25.24 25.20 -14.26
N LYS A 402 -24.47 26.03 -14.98
CA LYS A 402 -23.29 25.58 -15.75
C LYS A 402 -22.44 24.64 -14.89
N LYS A 403 -22.01 23.52 -15.46
CA LYS A 403 -21.17 22.54 -14.76
C LYS A 403 -19.71 22.95 -14.86
N LEU A 404 -19.21 23.47 -13.74
CA LEU A 404 -17.80 23.85 -13.58
C LEU A 404 -16.97 22.61 -13.28
N PHE A 405 -15.78 22.53 -13.88
CA PHE A 405 -14.79 21.52 -13.55
C PHE A 405 -13.37 22.08 -13.61
N TRP A 406 -12.45 21.41 -12.95
CA TRP A 406 -11.01 21.68 -13.00
C TRP A 406 -10.29 20.46 -13.59
N MET A 407 -9.33 20.68 -14.47
CA MET A 407 -8.44 19.64 -15.00
C MET A 407 -7.08 20.27 -15.25
N ASP A 408 -6.03 19.70 -14.68
CA ASP A 408 -4.63 20.14 -14.79
C ASP A 408 -4.23 20.52 -16.24
N THR A 409 -4.56 19.69 -17.22
CA THR A 409 -4.22 19.89 -18.64
C THR A 409 -4.80 21.19 -19.21
N LEU A 410 -5.98 21.61 -18.72
CA LEU A 410 -6.66 22.83 -19.18
C LEU A 410 -6.37 24.03 -18.28
N CYS A 411 -6.09 23.79 -17.00
CA CYS A 411 -6.03 24.82 -15.97
C CYS A 411 -4.59 25.22 -15.55
N ILE A 412 -3.56 24.49 -15.98
CA ILE A 412 -2.16 24.80 -15.64
C ILE A 412 -1.41 25.32 -16.88
N PRO A 413 -0.85 26.54 -16.85
CA PRO A 413 -0.18 27.13 -18.01
C PRO A 413 0.97 26.29 -18.59
N VAL A 414 0.94 26.14 -19.91
CA VAL A 414 1.99 25.50 -20.72
C VAL A 414 2.96 26.55 -21.27
N GLY A 415 4.25 26.20 -21.41
CA GLY A 415 5.33 27.12 -21.86
C GLY A 415 6.40 27.38 -20.79
N HIS A 416 7.67 27.47 -21.19
CA HIS A 416 8.78 27.67 -20.23
C HIS A 416 8.74 29.07 -19.60
N GLU A 417 8.24 30.05 -20.34
CA GLU A 417 8.05 31.44 -19.94
C GLU A 417 7.02 31.63 -18.82
N TYR A 418 6.18 30.63 -18.55
CA TYR A 418 5.16 30.66 -17.49
C TYR A 418 5.48 29.72 -16.32
N ALA A 419 6.76 29.39 -16.12
CA ALA A 419 7.20 28.51 -15.03
C ALA A 419 6.72 28.98 -13.65
N ASP A 420 6.73 30.29 -13.39
CA ASP A 420 6.26 30.85 -12.12
C ASP A 420 4.76 30.67 -11.92
N LEU A 421 3.95 30.92 -12.96
CA LEU A 421 2.50 30.71 -12.93
C LEU A 421 2.15 29.23 -12.76
N ARG A 422 2.88 28.34 -13.45
CA ARG A 422 2.75 26.90 -13.29
C ARG A 422 3.03 26.49 -11.84
N SER A 423 4.09 27.03 -11.25
CA SER A 423 4.47 26.74 -9.85
C SER A 423 3.40 27.22 -8.88
N LYS A 424 2.84 28.43 -9.07
CA LYS A 424 1.68 28.93 -8.30
C LYS A 424 0.48 28.00 -8.40
N ALA A 425 0.14 27.54 -9.61
CA ALA A 425 -0.98 26.63 -9.83
C ALA A 425 -0.75 25.25 -9.19
N ILE A 426 0.46 24.69 -9.30
CA ILE A 426 0.83 23.41 -8.69
C ILE A 426 0.72 23.47 -7.16
N ASN A 427 1.17 24.57 -6.54
CA ASN A 427 1.03 24.79 -5.10
C ASN A 427 -0.44 24.82 -4.63
N GLN A 428 -1.39 25.10 -5.51
CA GLN A 428 -2.83 25.11 -5.19
C GLN A 428 -3.50 23.76 -5.41
N MET A 429 -2.85 22.78 -6.04
CA MET A 429 -3.48 21.50 -6.41
C MET A 429 -4.11 20.79 -5.20
N ALA A 430 -3.47 20.84 -4.03
CA ALA A 430 -4.00 20.19 -2.83
C ALA A 430 -5.36 20.77 -2.45
N LEU A 431 -5.42 22.10 -2.36
CA LEU A 431 -6.65 22.83 -2.07
C LEU A 431 -7.73 22.57 -3.13
N ILE A 432 -7.35 22.49 -4.41
CA ILE A 432 -8.28 22.26 -5.52
C ILE A 432 -8.99 20.90 -5.35
N TYR A 433 -8.23 19.82 -5.16
CA TYR A 433 -8.84 18.49 -4.95
C TYR A 433 -9.62 18.40 -3.63
N ALA A 434 -9.16 19.07 -2.58
CA ALA A 434 -9.84 19.11 -1.28
C ALA A 434 -11.16 19.92 -1.29
N ALA A 435 -11.22 20.98 -2.08
CA ALA A 435 -12.38 21.88 -2.20
C ALA A 435 -13.41 21.40 -3.23
N ALA A 436 -13.00 20.58 -4.20
CA ALA A 436 -13.90 20.01 -5.20
C ALA A 436 -15.08 19.27 -4.54
N SER A 437 -16.26 19.40 -5.14
CA SER A 437 -17.45 18.69 -4.67
C SER A 437 -17.28 17.17 -4.85
N GLN A 438 -16.66 16.76 -5.95
CA GLN A 438 -16.35 15.38 -6.32
C GLN A 438 -15.06 15.38 -7.15
N VAL A 439 -14.30 14.29 -7.06
CA VAL A 439 -13.18 14.00 -7.96
C VAL A 439 -13.59 12.87 -8.90
N LEU A 440 -13.64 13.17 -10.20
CA LEU A 440 -13.93 12.21 -11.26
C LEU A 440 -12.64 11.65 -11.83
N VAL A 441 -12.39 10.37 -11.60
CA VAL A 441 -11.22 9.63 -12.05
C VAL A 441 -11.48 9.03 -13.44
N LEU A 442 -10.58 9.33 -14.36
CA LEU A 442 -10.55 8.80 -15.72
C LEU A 442 -9.29 7.93 -15.90
N ASP A 443 -9.50 6.62 -16.03
CA ASP A 443 -8.45 5.62 -16.28
C ASP A 443 -8.90 4.73 -17.44
N SER A 444 -8.02 4.50 -18.40
CA SER A 444 -8.36 3.78 -19.63
C SER A 444 -8.79 2.33 -19.38
N GLU A 445 -8.16 1.63 -18.43
CA GLU A 445 -8.50 0.23 -18.09
C GLU A 445 -9.88 0.17 -17.43
N LEU A 446 -10.17 1.08 -16.50
CA LEU A 446 -11.49 1.13 -15.83
C LEU A 446 -12.63 1.45 -16.80
N GLN A 447 -12.36 2.27 -17.81
CA GLN A 447 -13.34 2.65 -18.81
C GLN A 447 -13.73 1.51 -19.78
N GLU A 448 -13.02 0.39 -19.76
CA GLU A 448 -13.41 -0.83 -20.48
C GLU A 448 -14.39 -1.70 -19.69
N LEU A 449 -14.47 -1.51 -18.37
CA LEU A 449 -15.41 -2.22 -17.50
C LEU A 449 -16.82 -1.68 -17.68
N ARG A 450 -17.81 -2.53 -17.38
CA ARG A 450 -19.25 -2.18 -17.49
C ARG A 450 -19.94 -2.46 -16.16
N MET A 451 -20.60 -1.46 -15.60
CA MET A 451 -21.33 -1.54 -14.32
C MET A 451 -22.29 -2.73 -14.27
N GLY A 452 -22.99 -3.02 -15.37
CA GLY A 452 -23.97 -4.11 -15.44
C GLY A 452 -23.37 -5.51 -15.64
N ALA A 453 -22.12 -5.61 -16.11
CA ALA A 453 -21.46 -6.89 -16.41
C ALA A 453 -20.37 -7.26 -15.40
N SER A 454 -19.93 -6.30 -14.58
CA SER A 454 -18.87 -6.49 -13.60
C SER A 454 -19.39 -6.64 -12.18
N GLN A 455 -18.78 -7.54 -11.42
CA GLN A 455 -18.99 -7.61 -9.98
C GLN A 455 -18.25 -6.48 -9.28
N GLU A 456 -18.75 -6.04 -8.12
CA GLU A 456 -18.08 -4.98 -7.34
C GLU A 456 -16.63 -5.33 -7.00
N SER A 457 -16.35 -6.59 -6.65
CA SER A 457 -14.99 -7.07 -6.36
C SER A 457 -14.07 -7.01 -7.58
N GLU A 458 -14.59 -7.20 -8.80
CA GLU A 458 -13.83 -7.03 -10.04
C GLU A 458 -13.47 -5.55 -10.24
N ILE A 459 -14.45 -4.65 -10.12
CA ILE A 459 -14.24 -3.20 -10.23
C ILE A 459 -13.20 -2.72 -9.19
N LEU A 460 -13.35 -3.13 -7.93
CA LEU A 460 -12.40 -2.79 -6.85
C LEU A 460 -11.01 -3.38 -7.10
N GLY A 461 -10.94 -4.61 -7.62
CA GLY A 461 -9.68 -5.24 -8.00
C GLY A 461 -8.94 -4.46 -9.07
N HIS A 462 -9.64 -3.99 -10.11
CA HIS A 462 -9.06 -3.11 -11.12
C HIS A 462 -8.68 -1.74 -10.56
N ILE A 463 -9.51 -1.11 -9.72
CA ILE A 463 -9.16 0.17 -9.07
C ILE A 463 -7.88 0.03 -8.25
N LEU A 464 -7.69 -1.10 -7.55
CA LEU A 464 -6.51 -1.35 -6.74
C LEU A 464 -5.21 -1.37 -7.57
N CYS A 465 -5.26 -1.83 -8.82
CA CYS A 465 -4.09 -2.07 -9.65
C CYS A 465 -3.99 -1.23 -10.94
N CYS A 466 -4.99 -0.39 -11.25
CA CYS A 466 -5.01 0.46 -12.44
C CYS A 466 -3.87 1.48 -12.43
N ALA A 467 -3.55 2.04 -13.60
CA ALA A 467 -2.48 3.00 -13.74
C ALA A 467 -2.68 4.17 -12.76
N TRP A 468 -3.91 4.69 -12.66
CA TRP A 468 -4.23 5.79 -11.76
C TRP A 468 -3.84 5.52 -10.29
N ASN A 469 -4.17 4.37 -9.71
CA ASN A 469 -3.85 4.09 -8.30
C ASN A 469 -2.36 3.78 -8.06
N THR A 470 -1.55 3.69 -9.11
CA THR A 470 -0.11 3.36 -9.03
C THR A 470 0.80 4.56 -9.31
N ARG A 471 0.26 5.76 -9.53
CA ARG A 471 1.05 6.99 -9.78
C ARG A 471 1.16 7.86 -8.52
N CYS A 472 2.26 8.61 -8.41
CA CYS A 472 2.51 9.44 -7.22
C CYS A 472 1.58 10.67 -7.19
N TRP A 473 1.47 11.41 -8.29
CA TRP A 473 0.63 12.61 -8.39
C TRP A 473 -0.85 12.33 -8.11
N THR A 474 -1.36 11.19 -8.58
CA THR A 474 -2.76 10.77 -8.38
C THR A 474 -3.10 10.44 -6.92
N LEU A 475 -2.10 10.24 -6.05
CA LEU A 475 -2.33 10.05 -4.61
C LEU A 475 -2.99 11.29 -4.01
N GLN A 476 -2.48 12.47 -4.33
CA GLN A 476 -3.04 13.75 -3.88
C GLN A 476 -4.48 13.94 -4.36
N GLU A 477 -4.76 13.54 -5.60
CA GLU A 477 -6.07 13.65 -6.23
C GLU A 477 -7.10 12.73 -5.56
N GLY A 478 -6.69 11.51 -5.19
CA GLY A 478 -7.53 10.54 -4.51
C GLY A 478 -7.64 10.73 -3.00
N GLU A 479 -6.57 11.15 -2.34
CA GLU A 479 -6.51 11.26 -0.88
C GLU A 479 -7.28 12.48 -0.36
N LEU A 480 -7.20 13.61 -1.08
CA LEU A 480 -7.88 14.86 -0.71
C LEU A 480 -9.34 14.90 -1.17
N ALA A 481 -9.74 14.00 -2.08
CA ALA A 481 -11.09 13.92 -2.60
C ALA A 481 -12.14 13.65 -1.51
N ARG A 482 -13.19 14.49 -1.49
CA ARG A 482 -14.35 14.27 -0.61
C ARG A 482 -15.22 13.10 -1.06
N SER A 483 -15.37 12.96 -2.38
CA SER A 483 -16.09 11.89 -3.06
C SER A 483 -15.31 11.47 -4.29
N ARG A 484 -14.94 10.20 -4.37
CA ARG A 484 -14.17 9.60 -5.49
C ARG A 484 -15.12 8.86 -6.41
N ARG A 485 -15.16 9.32 -7.65
CA ARG A 485 -16.05 8.83 -8.70
C ARG A 485 -15.20 8.24 -9.81
N PHE A 486 -15.34 6.95 -10.10
CA PHE A 486 -14.56 6.28 -11.13
C PHE A 486 -15.43 6.10 -12.38
N GLN A 487 -15.01 6.68 -13.51
CA GLN A 487 -15.72 6.52 -14.78
C GLN A 487 -15.48 5.12 -15.35
N LEU A 488 -16.55 4.34 -15.51
CA LEU A 488 -16.55 3.07 -16.25
C LEU A 488 -17.09 3.29 -17.68
N GLY A 489 -17.18 2.24 -18.49
CA GLY A 489 -17.62 2.36 -19.89
C GLY A 489 -19.08 2.79 -20.08
N ASP A 490 -19.96 2.45 -19.14
CA ASP A 490 -21.41 2.72 -19.18
C ASP A 490 -21.95 3.49 -17.96
N GLY A 491 -21.16 3.67 -16.91
CA GLY A 491 -21.60 4.28 -15.66
C GLY A 491 -20.46 4.84 -14.82
N ILE A 492 -20.79 5.27 -13.61
CA ILE A 492 -19.83 5.85 -12.66
C ILE A 492 -19.91 5.07 -11.36
N PHE A 493 -18.79 4.48 -10.96
CA PHE A 493 -18.66 3.78 -9.70
C PHE A 493 -18.31 4.76 -8.58
N ASP A 494 -19.03 4.67 -7.46
CA ASP A 494 -18.82 5.50 -6.28
C ASP A 494 -18.16 4.68 -5.17
N LEU A 495 -16.88 4.99 -4.93
CA LEU A 495 -16.09 4.30 -3.90
C LEU A 495 -16.57 4.66 -2.48
N ASP A 496 -17.25 5.79 -2.32
CA ASP A 496 -17.71 6.29 -1.03
C ASP A 496 -19.14 5.84 -0.67
N THR A 497 -19.91 5.31 -1.63
CA THR A 497 -21.16 4.58 -1.35
C THR A 497 -20.86 3.10 -1.14
N GLY A 498 -20.77 2.71 0.11
CA GLY A 498 -20.59 1.33 0.55
C GLY A 498 -20.74 1.26 2.07
N PRO A 499 -20.81 0.05 2.67
CA PRO A 499 -20.66 -0.03 4.11
C PRO A 499 -19.34 0.67 4.50
N PRO A 500 -19.33 1.56 5.51
CA PRO A 500 -18.10 2.17 5.99
C PRO A 500 -17.08 1.08 6.25
N SER A 501 -15.78 1.36 6.06
CA SER A 501 -14.76 0.38 6.40
C SER A 501 -15.01 -0.09 7.84
N TYR A 502 -14.73 -1.35 8.16
CA TYR A 502 -14.95 -1.84 9.52
C TYR A 502 -14.18 -0.98 10.55
N ARG A 503 -13.06 -0.37 10.12
CA ARG A 503 -12.26 0.59 10.87
C ARG A 503 -13.02 1.90 11.16
N ASP A 504 -13.75 2.44 10.19
CA ASP A 504 -14.61 3.63 10.36
C ASP A 504 -15.84 3.32 11.23
N MET A 505 -16.38 2.10 11.12
CA MET A 505 -17.49 1.64 11.97
C MET A 505 -17.07 1.47 13.45
N TYR A 506 -15.83 1.01 13.69
CA TYR A 506 -15.29 0.78 15.03
C TYR A 506 -14.79 2.07 15.68
N TYR A 507 -14.04 2.92 14.97
CA TYR A 507 -13.47 4.15 15.52
C TYR A 507 -14.41 5.37 15.41
N GLY A 508 -15.23 5.46 14.37
CA GLY A 508 -16.18 6.57 14.18
C GLY A 508 -17.29 6.59 15.23
N ARG A 509 -17.77 5.42 15.67
CA ARG A 509 -18.80 5.33 16.73
C ARG A 509 -18.23 5.45 18.14
N VAL A 510 -16.99 5.02 18.38
CA VAL A 510 -16.30 5.31 19.64
C VAL A 510 -16.07 6.83 19.75
N SER A 511 -15.63 7.51 18.69
CA SER A 511 -15.43 8.97 18.70
C SER A 511 -16.72 9.76 18.97
N ALA A 512 -17.81 9.47 18.25
CA ALA A 512 -19.09 10.14 18.45
C ALA A 512 -19.70 9.86 19.84
N MET A 513 -19.60 8.62 20.35
CA MET A 513 -20.07 8.29 21.71
C MET A 513 -19.18 8.89 22.81
N THR A 514 -17.86 8.96 22.61
CA THR A 514 -16.94 9.59 23.58
C THR A 514 -17.20 11.09 23.64
N MET A 515 -17.58 11.71 22.52
CA MET A 515 -18.01 13.10 22.45
C MET A 515 -19.34 13.33 23.18
N ILE A 516 -20.35 12.46 23.01
CA ILE A 516 -21.63 12.55 23.73
C ILE A 516 -21.45 12.32 25.25
N LEU A 517 -20.60 11.37 25.65
CA LEU A 517 -20.29 11.10 27.06
C LEU A 517 -19.49 12.23 27.74
N ARG A 518 -18.81 13.08 26.98
CA ARG A 518 -18.12 14.28 27.50
C ARG A 518 -19.04 15.48 27.71
N ILE A 519 -20.24 15.48 27.10
CA ILE A 519 -21.19 16.60 27.14
C ILE A 519 -22.29 16.39 28.20
N LEU A 520 -22.50 15.16 28.67
CA LEU A 520 -23.54 14.84 29.66
C LEU A 520 -23.05 15.00 31.11
N PRO A 521 -23.85 15.60 32.02
CA PRO A 521 -23.56 15.64 33.46
C PRO A 521 -23.41 14.22 34.07
N SER A 522 -22.56 14.08 35.08
CA SER A 522 -22.15 12.81 35.70
C SER A 522 -23.32 11.91 36.15
N GLU A 523 -24.46 12.50 36.49
CA GLU A 523 -25.66 11.81 36.99
C GLU A 523 -26.42 11.01 35.92
N PHE A 524 -26.22 11.29 34.62
CA PHE A 524 -26.88 10.58 33.51
C PHE A 524 -26.07 9.39 32.94
N SER A 525 -24.86 9.16 33.46
CA SER A 525 -23.92 8.17 32.93
C SER A 525 -24.40 6.71 33.10
N HIS A 526 -25.28 6.43 34.08
CA HIS A 526 -25.81 5.09 34.33
C HIS A 526 -26.89 4.69 33.33
N TRP A 527 -27.86 5.58 33.07
CA TRP A 527 -28.95 5.36 32.11
C TRP A 527 -28.45 5.21 30.66
N ALA A 528 -27.41 5.97 30.30
CA ALA A 528 -26.74 5.83 29.00
C ALA A 528 -26.06 4.45 28.84
N ARG A 529 -25.47 3.89 29.90
CA ARG A 529 -24.84 2.56 29.90
C ARG A 529 -25.85 1.41 29.80
N GLU A 530 -27.05 1.55 30.36
CA GLU A 530 -28.13 0.54 30.25
C GLU A 530 -28.82 0.59 28.88
N SER A 531 -29.13 1.78 28.37
CA SER A 531 -29.66 1.94 27.00
C SER A 531 -28.68 1.44 25.93
N LEU A 532 -27.37 1.48 26.21
CA LEU A 532 -26.29 0.91 25.39
C LEU A 532 -26.31 -0.63 25.33
N LYS A 533 -26.82 -1.32 26.36
CA LYS A 533 -26.98 -2.79 26.35
C LYS A 533 -28.17 -3.20 25.47
N GLU A 534 -29.26 -2.42 25.49
CA GLU A 534 -30.45 -2.69 24.67
C GLU A 534 -30.27 -2.34 23.19
N THR A 535 -29.61 -1.23 22.85
CA THR A 535 -29.29 -0.89 21.44
C THR A 535 -28.24 -1.82 20.84
N ARG A 536 -27.29 -2.33 21.65
CA ARG A 536 -26.46 -3.48 21.26
C ARG A 536 -27.36 -4.70 20.99
N SER A 537 -28.23 -5.10 21.92
CA SER A 537 -29.15 -6.23 21.72
C SER A 537 -30.01 -6.14 20.43
N LEU A 538 -30.55 -4.97 20.11
CA LEU A 538 -31.41 -4.74 18.93
C LEU A 538 -30.65 -4.76 17.58
N LEU A 539 -29.43 -4.18 17.53
CA LEU A 539 -28.56 -4.29 16.36
C LEU A 539 -28.01 -5.73 16.17
N TRP A 540 -27.91 -6.49 17.26
CA TRP A 540 -27.47 -7.89 17.25
C TRP A 540 -28.59 -8.85 16.82
N SER A 541 -29.87 -8.52 17.04
CA SER A 541 -31.02 -9.34 16.63
C SER A 541 -31.21 -9.43 15.11
N ARG A 542 -30.76 -8.44 14.34
CA ARG A 542 -30.88 -8.43 12.86
C ARG A 542 -29.82 -9.28 12.13
N HIS A 543 -28.93 -9.97 12.86
CA HIS A 543 -27.80 -10.75 12.29
C HIS A 543 -27.90 -12.27 12.48
N LYS A 544 -28.96 -12.78 13.11
CA LYS A 544 -29.23 -14.23 13.24
C LYS A 544 -29.44 -14.92 11.88
N GLY A 545 -29.69 -14.18 10.79
CA GLY A 545 -29.89 -14.72 9.44
C GLY A 545 -28.63 -14.96 8.59
N ARG A 546 -27.42 -14.51 8.99
CA ARG A 546 -26.18 -14.74 8.20
C ARG A 546 -25.70 -16.20 8.21
N ARG A 547 -26.04 -16.96 9.25
CA ARG A 547 -25.58 -18.35 9.50
C ARG A 547 -26.15 -19.40 8.52
N LYS A 548 -27.12 -19.04 7.67
CA LYS A 548 -27.68 -19.92 6.62
C LYS A 548 -27.08 -19.68 5.22
N ARG A 549 -26.11 -18.76 5.06
CA ARG A 549 -25.51 -18.49 3.74
C ARG A 549 -24.45 -19.55 3.40
N PRO A 550 -24.38 -20.01 2.14
CA PRO A 550 -23.33 -20.94 1.71
C PRO A 550 -21.95 -20.28 1.81
N LEU A 551 -20.91 -21.03 2.21
CA LEU A 551 -19.56 -20.48 2.42
C LEU A 551 -19.00 -19.72 1.20
N PRO A 552 -19.11 -20.21 -0.06
CA PRO A 552 -18.59 -19.46 -1.20
C PRO A 552 -19.12 -18.03 -1.28
N LYS A 553 -20.37 -17.80 -0.85
CA LYS A 553 -20.95 -16.46 -0.76
C LYS A 553 -20.36 -15.64 0.39
N LEU A 554 -20.10 -16.26 1.55
CA LEU A 554 -19.42 -15.58 2.67
C LEU A 554 -17.98 -15.20 2.33
N VAL A 555 -17.25 -16.09 1.65
CA VAL A 555 -15.89 -15.83 1.16
C VAL A 555 -15.92 -14.73 0.09
N ALA A 556 -16.86 -14.76 -0.85
CA ALA A 556 -17.04 -13.70 -1.84
C ALA A 556 -17.35 -12.34 -1.19
N ASP A 557 -18.32 -12.30 -0.26
CA ASP A 557 -18.67 -11.10 0.52
C ASP A 557 -17.43 -10.57 1.27
N ARG A 558 -16.60 -11.47 1.82
CA ARG A 558 -15.37 -11.12 2.54
C ARG A 558 -14.28 -10.59 1.61
N VAL A 559 -14.00 -11.26 0.50
CA VAL A 559 -13.00 -10.82 -0.48
C VAL A 559 -13.39 -9.44 -1.03
N ASN A 560 -14.67 -9.20 -1.30
CA ASN A 560 -15.15 -7.88 -1.70
C ASN A 560 -14.88 -6.80 -0.62
N LEU A 561 -15.17 -7.11 0.65
CA LEU A 561 -14.87 -6.21 1.77
C LEU A 561 -13.38 -5.94 1.92
N ASP A 562 -12.54 -6.98 1.80
CA ASP A 562 -11.10 -6.86 1.91
C ASP A 562 -10.53 -6.02 0.75
N LEU A 563 -10.98 -6.25 -0.50
CA LEU A 563 -10.61 -5.43 -1.65
C LEU A 563 -11.02 -3.96 -1.46
N ARG A 564 -12.25 -3.70 -1.02
CA ARG A 564 -12.71 -2.34 -0.72
C ARG A 564 -11.85 -1.67 0.34
N THR A 565 -11.52 -2.41 1.39
CA THR A 565 -10.64 -1.94 2.47
C THR A 565 -9.24 -1.64 1.92
N LYS A 566 -8.66 -2.50 1.07
CA LYS A 566 -7.33 -2.28 0.48
C LYS A 566 -7.29 -1.13 -0.51
N VAL A 567 -8.36 -0.91 -1.28
CA VAL A 567 -8.52 0.29 -2.10
C VAL A 567 -8.57 1.52 -1.20
N GLN A 568 -9.36 1.51 -0.12
CA GLN A 568 -9.44 2.63 0.81
C GLN A 568 -8.12 2.91 1.54
N GLU A 569 -7.39 1.86 1.97
CA GLU A 569 -6.06 1.93 2.58
C GLU A 569 -4.96 2.35 1.60
N SER A 570 -5.22 2.33 0.28
CA SER A 570 -4.31 2.91 -0.71
C SER A 570 -4.26 4.45 -0.65
N PHE A 571 -5.10 5.05 0.22
CA PHE A 571 -5.17 6.46 0.55
C PHE A 571 -5.08 6.63 2.09
N SER A 572 -4.37 7.62 2.60
CA SER A 572 -4.08 7.77 4.05
C SER A 572 -5.27 8.31 4.89
N ARG A 573 -6.52 8.15 4.43
CA ARG A 573 -7.71 8.88 4.91
C ARG A 573 -8.04 8.70 6.40
N SER A 574 -7.50 7.68 7.07
CA SER A 574 -7.73 7.47 8.50
C SER A 574 -7.23 8.63 9.39
N PHE A 575 -6.39 9.53 8.87
CA PHE A 575 -5.87 10.69 9.59
C PHE A 575 -6.79 11.93 9.45
N TRP A 576 -7.17 12.28 8.21
CA TRP A 576 -8.01 13.45 7.88
C TRP A 576 -9.46 13.39 8.37
N GLU A 577 -9.93 12.23 8.84
CA GLU A 577 -11.26 12.08 9.47
C GLU A 577 -11.21 12.16 11.00
N ARG A 578 -10.03 11.99 11.62
CA ARG A 578 -9.85 12.04 13.09
C ARG A 578 -9.46 13.42 13.60
N GLY A 579 -8.81 14.24 12.78
CA GLY A 579 -8.68 15.68 12.99
C GLY A 579 -9.72 16.43 12.16
N SER A 580 -10.23 17.55 12.67
CA SER A 580 -10.83 18.59 11.82
C SER A 580 -9.95 18.76 10.58
N ARG A 581 -10.54 18.92 9.39
CA ARG A 581 -9.83 19.26 8.14
C ARG A 581 -9.31 20.70 8.21
N ASP A 582 -8.54 20.98 9.25
CA ASP A 582 -7.96 22.26 9.57
C ASP A 582 -6.67 22.40 8.77
N PHE A 583 -6.79 23.00 7.59
CA PHE A 583 -5.69 23.61 6.83
C PHE A 583 -5.19 24.91 7.50
N SER A 584 -5.42 25.05 8.82
CA SER A 584 -5.04 26.23 9.61
C SER A 584 -3.64 26.12 10.20
N GLY A 585 -2.86 25.09 9.84
CA GLY A 585 -1.49 24.88 10.33
C GLY A 585 -1.41 24.51 11.82
N LEU A 586 -2.53 24.20 12.49
CA LEU A 586 -2.61 23.91 13.93
C LEU A 586 -2.75 22.41 14.23
N ALA A 587 -2.16 21.54 13.41
CA ALA A 587 -2.07 20.12 13.76
C ALA A 587 -1.17 19.94 14.99
N LYS A 588 -1.59 19.12 15.95
CA LYS A 588 -0.70 18.73 17.07
C LYS A 588 0.56 18.08 16.48
N PRO A 589 1.78 18.35 17.01
CA PRO A 589 3.03 17.83 16.45
C PRO A 589 3.05 16.31 16.20
N ASP A 590 2.50 15.52 17.12
CA ASP A 590 2.45 14.05 16.97
C ASP A 590 1.50 13.60 15.85
N ALA A 591 0.47 14.40 15.55
CA ALA A 591 -0.45 14.11 14.46
C ALA A 591 0.26 14.32 13.10
N PHE A 592 0.99 15.42 12.96
CA PHE A 592 1.77 15.70 11.74
C PHE A 592 2.81 14.60 11.46
N TYR A 593 3.50 14.12 12.49
CA TYR A 593 4.47 13.03 12.37
C TYR A 593 3.86 11.73 11.82
N GLU A 594 2.69 11.32 12.34
CA GLU A 594 1.96 10.15 11.82
C GLU A 594 1.51 10.34 10.36
N GLN A 595 1.12 11.57 9.99
CA GLN A 595 0.78 11.90 8.62
C GLN A 595 1.98 11.78 7.69
N PHE A 596 3.15 12.29 8.09
CA PHE A 596 4.41 12.13 7.35
C PHE A 596 4.72 10.66 7.08
N LEU A 597 4.67 9.80 8.11
CA LEU A 597 4.89 8.36 7.98
C LEU A 597 3.90 7.73 6.99
N SER A 598 2.62 8.06 7.11
CA SER A 598 1.57 7.50 6.26
C SER A 598 1.75 7.90 4.78
N VAL A 599 2.02 9.18 4.52
CA VAL A 599 2.20 9.68 3.15
C VAL A 599 3.46 9.06 2.53
N TRP A 600 4.58 9.06 3.24
CA TRP A 600 5.83 8.45 2.77
C TRP A 600 5.63 6.96 2.44
N ASN A 601 5.02 6.21 3.36
CA ASN A 601 4.78 4.78 3.20
C ASN A 601 3.73 4.44 2.13
N THR A 602 2.92 5.41 1.70
CA THR A 602 1.98 5.25 0.59
C THR A 602 2.65 5.55 -0.75
N LEU A 603 3.55 6.55 -0.79
CA LEU A 603 4.29 6.93 -2.00
C LEU A 603 5.33 5.90 -2.42
N ARG A 604 5.91 5.14 -1.48
CA ARG A 604 6.96 4.14 -1.77
C ARG A 604 6.61 3.07 -2.81
N PHE A 605 5.32 2.88 -3.09
CA PHE A 605 4.81 1.87 -4.03
C PHE A 605 4.20 2.47 -5.29
N ARG A 606 4.31 3.79 -5.44
CA ARG A 606 3.79 4.54 -6.56
C ARG A 606 4.94 4.95 -7.47
N THR A 607 4.60 5.18 -8.73
CA THR A 607 5.55 5.49 -9.80
C THR A 607 5.32 6.90 -10.30
N THR A 608 6.38 7.54 -10.79
CA THR A 608 6.32 8.87 -11.40
C THR A 608 7.24 8.93 -12.60
N THR A 609 6.87 9.74 -13.60
CA THR A 609 7.72 10.04 -14.76
C THR A 609 8.93 10.86 -14.33
N LYS A 610 8.69 11.89 -13.51
CA LYS A 610 9.71 12.80 -12.98
C LYS A 610 9.90 12.49 -11.51
N ARG A 611 11.05 11.93 -11.15
CA ARG A 611 11.35 11.59 -9.74
C ARG A 611 11.56 12.83 -8.88
N ASP A 612 12.05 13.92 -9.47
CA ASP A 612 12.20 15.25 -8.85
C ASP A 612 10.91 15.77 -8.20
N ASP A 613 9.76 15.34 -8.73
CA ASP A 613 8.45 15.78 -8.25
C ASP A 613 8.07 15.15 -6.90
N LEU A 614 8.75 14.07 -6.46
CA LEU A 614 8.37 13.35 -5.23
C LEU A 614 8.40 14.24 -3.99
N CYS A 615 9.40 15.12 -3.86
CA CYS A 615 9.46 16.09 -2.75
C CYS A 615 8.33 17.13 -2.85
N LEU A 616 7.93 17.52 -4.05
CA LEU A 616 6.82 18.46 -4.27
C LEU A 616 5.48 17.82 -3.88
N ILE A 617 5.28 16.56 -4.26
CA ILE A 617 4.08 15.77 -3.90
C ILE A 617 4.01 15.59 -2.39
N LEU A 618 5.13 15.24 -1.75
CA LEU A 618 5.23 15.13 -0.30
C LEU A 618 4.89 16.46 0.39
N ALA A 619 5.49 17.55 -0.06
CA ALA A 619 5.22 18.88 0.48
C ALA A 619 3.74 19.24 0.37
N ASN A 620 3.13 19.08 -0.81
CA ASN A 620 1.72 19.36 -1.03
C ASN A 620 0.78 18.50 -0.17
N LEU A 621 1.09 17.21 0.02
CA LEU A 621 0.29 16.30 0.85
C LEU A 621 0.41 16.57 2.36
N LEU A 622 1.50 17.23 2.76
CA LEU A 622 1.78 17.64 4.14
C LEU A 622 1.48 19.12 4.38
N ASP A 623 0.86 19.81 3.40
CA ASP A 623 0.54 21.24 3.47
C ASP A 623 1.78 22.13 3.72
N LEU A 624 2.94 21.69 3.20
CA LEU A 624 4.20 22.44 3.22
C LEU A 624 4.35 23.23 1.91
N ASN A 625 4.90 24.44 2.02
CA ASN A 625 5.15 25.29 0.85
C ASN A 625 6.26 24.70 -0.04
N SER A 626 5.91 24.27 -1.25
CA SER A 626 6.88 23.65 -2.16
C SER A 626 7.75 24.66 -2.94
N TYR A 627 7.47 25.97 -2.85
CA TYR A 627 8.23 27.02 -3.57
C TYR A 627 9.73 26.98 -3.27
N ALA A 628 10.09 26.81 -1.99
CA ALA A 628 11.50 26.69 -1.59
C ALA A 628 12.20 25.45 -2.16
N LEU A 629 11.44 24.41 -2.53
CA LEU A 629 11.95 23.15 -3.11
C LEU A 629 12.16 23.26 -4.62
N ILE A 630 11.30 24.01 -5.33
CA ILE A 630 11.33 24.12 -6.79
C ILE A 630 12.66 24.72 -7.27
N HIS A 631 13.17 25.73 -6.55
CA HIS A 631 14.39 26.45 -6.94
C HIS A 631 15.70 25.79 -6.49
N GLN A 632 15.65 24.64 -5.82
CA GLN A 632 16.86 23.95 -5.39
C GLN A 632 17.58 23.28 -6.56
N ALA A 633 18.89 23.51 -6.64
CA ALA A 633 19.73 23.07 -7.76
C ALA A 633 19.98 21.56 -7.82
N SER A 634 19.81 20.81 -6.72
CA SER A 634 20.06 19.36 -6.68
C SER A 634 19.00 18.60 -5.89
N HIS A 635 18.84 17.30 -6.19
CA HIS A 635 17.93 16.40 -5.46
C HIS A 635 18.27 16.30 -3.97
N GLU A 636 19.57 16.31 -3.65
CA GLU A 636 20.06 16.38 -2.27
C GLU A 636 19.49 17.59 -1.54
N LYS A 637 19.65 18.79 -2.12
CA LYS A 637 19.18 20.02 -1.50
C LYS A 637 17.66 20.02 -1.37
N LYS A 638 16.93 19.54 -2.39
CA LYS A 638 15.47 19.38 -2.34
C LYS A 638 15.02 18.52 -1.17
N MET A 639 15.57 17.30 -1.04
CA MET A 639 15.16 16.38 0.03
C MET A 639 15.57 16.92 1.41
N LYS A 640 16.76 17.52 1.52
CA LYS A 640 17.21 18.15 2.75
C LYS A 640 16.28 19.29 3.19
N THR A 641 16.03 20.26 2.32
CA THR A 641 15.10 21.36 2.59
C THR A 641 13.71 20.84 2.98
N PHE A 642 13.24 19.78 2.31
CA PHE A 642 11.98 19.13 2.66
C PHE A 642 12.01 18.53 4.08
N LEU A 643 13.03 17.72 4.43
CA LEU A 643 13.13 17.08 5.75
C LEU A 643 13.19 18.10 6.89
N TRP A 644 13.88 19.24 6.69
CA TRP A 644 13.88 20.33 7.66
C TRP A 644 12.52 21.06 7.75
N SER A 645 11.73 21.04 6.67
CA SER A 645 10.38 21.62 6.65
C SER A 645 9.33 20.73 7.34
N VAL A 646 9.58 19.42 7.46
CA VAL A 646 8.70 18.47 8.18
C VAL A 646 8.67 18.76 9.69
N GLY A 647 9.74 19.32 10.25
CA GLY A 647 9.80 19.70 11.67
C GLY A 647 10.81 18.88 12.48
N PRO A 648 10.86 19.06 13.81
CA PRO A 648 11.97 18.60 14.63
C PRO A 648 11.98 17.09 14.89
N LYS A 649 10.97 16.32 14.45
CA LYS A 649 10.92 14.87 14.65
C LYS A 649 10.99 14.14 13.32
N LEU A 650 12.01 13.30 13.16
CA LEU A 650 12.16 12.40 12.01
C LEU A 650 12.17 10.95 12.48
N PRO A 651 11.71 9.98 11.67
CA PRO A 651 11.77 8.57 12.06
C PRO A 651 13.18 8.03 12.04
N VAL A 652 13.56 7.28 13.08
CA VAL A 652 14.84 6.57 13.18
C VAL A 652 15.00 5.60 12.00
N SER A 653 13.91 4.99 11.54
CA SER A 653 13.92 4.09 10.37
C SER A 653 14.33 4.75 9.05
N LEU A 654 14.39 6.08 9.00
CA LEU A 654 15.03 6.79 7.89
C LEU A 654 16.51 6.41 7.73
N LEU A 655 17.19 6.07 8.83
CA LEU A 655 18.59 5.62 8.84
C LEU A 655 18.76 4.19 8.30
N TYR A 656 17.71 3.38 8.36
CA TYR A 656 17.70 1.98 7.90
C TYR A 656 17.37 1.84 6.41
N ASN A 657 17.01 2.94 5.75
CA ASN A 657 16.57 2.95 4.37
C ASN A 657 17.72 2.56 3.41
N THR A 658 17.50 1.55 2.55
CA THR A 658 18.49 1.02 1.59
C THR A 658 18.40 1.66 0.19
N GLY A 659 17.56 2.69 0.03
CA GLY A 659 17.45 3.46 -1.20
C GLY A 659 18.64 4.38 -1.46
N PRO A 660 18.67 5.07 -2.61
CA PRO A 660 19.75 5.99 -2.96
C PRO A 660 19.88 7.13 -1.94
N ARG A 661 21.13 7.46 -1.59
CA ARG A 661 21.50 8.46 -0.58
C ARG A 661 22.48 9.47 -1.13
N SER A 662 22.39 10.69 -0.60
CA SER A 662 23.29 11.77 -0.99
C SER A 662 24.72 11.48 -0.54
N ARG A 663 25.69 11.82 -1.38
CA ARG A 663 27.14 11.74 -1.08
C ARG A 663 27.57 10.39 -0.51
N CYS A 664 26.89 9.31 -0.88
CA CYS A 664 27.13 7.97 -0.34
C CYS A 664 28.55 7.44 -0.60
N GLY A 665 29.27 7.97 -1.60
CA GLY A 665 30.67 7.63 -1.88
C GLY A 665 31.70 8.63 -1.35
N GLN A 666 31.29 9.63 -0.56
CA GLN A 666 32.16 10.69 -0.03
C GLN A 666 32.17 10.67 1.49
N ASP A 667 33.28 11.08 2.10
CA ASP A 667 33.39 11.29 3.55
C ASP A 667 32.62 12.56 4.00
N HIS A 668 31.28 12.47 4.06
CA HIS A 668 30.38 13.61 4.33
C HIS A 668 29.43 13.40 5.54
N ALA A 669 29.06 14.47 6.26
CA ALA A 669 28.18 14.37 7.44
C ALA A 669 26.72 14.03 7.08
N ASN A 670 26.26 14.47 5.90
CA ASN A 670 24.88 14.26 5.41
C ASN A 670 24.63 12.96 4.63
N ARG A 671 25.45 11.92 4.81
CA ARG A 671 25.25 10.61 4.14
C ARG A 671 23.94 9.92 4.55
N TRP A 672 23.36 10.33 5.67
CA TRP A 672 22.07 9.86 6.17
C TRP A 672 20.88 10.39 5.36
N VAL A 673 21.06 11.40 4.49
CA VAL A 673 19.95 12.01 3.75
C VAL A 673 19.63 11.14 2.52
N PRO A 674 18.42 10.56 2.43
CA PRO A 674 17.99 9.89 1.19
C PRO A 674 17.88 10.91 0.06
N THR A 675 18.03 10.48 -1.19
CA THR A 675 17.74 11.38 -2.34
C THR A 675 16.28 11.31 -2.78
N GLU A 676 15.60 10.22 -2.44
CA GLU A 676 14.20 9.97 -2.81
C GLU A 676 13.52 9.06 -1.77
N PRO A 677 12.18 9.11 -1.65
CA PRO A 677 11.43 8.08 -0.92
C PRO A 677 11.65 6.72 -1.56
N SER A 678 12.26 5.80 -0.81
CA SER A 678 12.53 4.44 -1.29
C SER A 678 11.39 3.48 -0.91
N ALA A 679 11.50 2.23 -1.36
CA ALA A 679 10.62 1.13 -0.97
C ALA A 679 10.64 0.79 0.55
N SER A 680 11.64 1.27 1.31
CA SER A 680 11.78 0.98 2.74
C SER A 680 10.66 1.60 3.57
N HIS A 681 10.04 0.81 4.45
CA HIS A 681 8.97 1.27 5.34
C HIS A 681 9.52 2.15 6.46
N LEU A 682 8.90 3.31 6.71
CA LEU A 682 9.15 4.10 7.91
C LEU A 682 8.23 3.66 9.06
N ASN A 683 8.78 3.56 10.27
CA ASN A 683 8.13 3.15 11.52
C ASN A 683 8.03 4.34 12.51
N GLN A 684 7.39 4.13 13.66
CA GLN A 684 7.07 5.21 14.61
C GLN A 684 8.24 5.78 15.44
N PRO A 685 9.28 5.02 15.87
CA PRO A 685 10.40 5.59 16.61
C PRO A 685 10.96 6.86 15.97
N SER A 686 10.92 7.99 16.69
CA SER A 686 11.42 9.28 16.22
C SER A 686 12.76 9.65 16.86
N MET A 687 13.59 10.36 16.11
CA MET A 687 14.76 11.11 16.54
C MET A 687 14.50 12.61 16.37
N GLU A 688 15.13 13.42 17.22
CA GLU A 688 15.07 14.87 17.18
C GLU A 688 16.06 15.42 16.15
N LEU A 689 15.61 16.30 15.28
CA LEU A 689 16.40 17.06 14.31
C LEU A 689 16.63 18.47 14.86
N THR A 690 17.91 18.81 15.01
CA THR A 690 18.38 20.16 15.36
C THR A 690 19.14 20.76 14.16
N GLU A 691 19.74 21.95 14.32
CA GLU A 691 20.52 22.57 13.25
C GLU A 691 21.71 21.71 12.83
N ASP A 692 22.44 21.15 13.81
CA ASP A 692 23.73 20.47 13.60
C ASP A 692 23.72 18.98 14.00
N SER A 693 22.61 18.45 14.51
CA SER A 693 22.54 17.05 14.92
C SER A 693 21.19 16.35 14.82
N LEU A 694 21.24 15.03 14.73
CA LEU A 694 20.11 14.12 14.94
C LEU A 694 20.31 13.39 16.28
N SER A 695 19.36 13.46 17.22
CA SER A 695 19.53 12.83 18.53
C SER A 695 18.35 11.96 18.93
N LEU A 696 18.60 10.94 19.75
CA LEU A 696 17.56 10.12 20.37
C LEU A 696 17.65 10.30 21.89
N SER A 697 16.58 10.76 22.55
CA SER A 697 16.61 11.13 23.97
C SER A 697 16.21 9.97 24.91
N SER A 698 16.63 10.03 26.18
CA SER A 698 16.31 9.02 27.19
C SER A 698 14.83 8.92 27.57
N ARG A 699 14.01 9.90 27.16
CA ARG A 699 12.58 10.00 27.49
C ARG A 699 11.68 9.38 26.43
N ASP A 700 12.24 8.98 25.29
CA ASP A 700 11.47 8.43 24.17
C ASP A 700 11.29 6.91 24.30
N HIS A 701 10.05 6.44 24.09
CA HIS A 701 9.72 5.02 24.00
C HIS A 701 10.58 4.27 22.95
N ALA A 702 11.16 5.00 22.00
CA ALA A 702 12.04 4.53 20.94
C ALA A 702 13.32 3.81 21.42
N LEU A 703 13.85 4.12 22.61
CA LEU A 703 15.03 3.40 23.15
C LEU A 703 14.74 1.94 23.50
N ASN A 704 13.47 1.59 23.75
CA ASN A 704 13.07 0.19 23.93
C ASN A 704 12.88 -0.53 22.58
N GLU A 705 12.78 0.23 21.48
CA GLU A 705 12.47 -0.25 20.13
C GLU A 705 13.67 -0.26 19.18
N SER A 706 14.80 0.32 19.57
CA SER A 706 16.06 0.26 18.82
C SER A 706 17.22 -0.04 19.77
N THR A 707 18.10 -0.97 19.39
CA THR A 707 19.28 -1.34 20.19
C THR A 707 20.53 -0.83 19.53
N LEU A 708 21.35 -0.11 20.29
CA LEU A 708 22.68 0.27 19.85
C LEU A 708 23.68 -0.78 20.34
N LEU A 709 24.31 -1.51 19.42
CA LEU A 709 25.43 -2.40 19.71
C LEU A 709 26.74 -1.66 19.45
N TYR A 710 27.52 -1.42 20.49
CA TYR A 710 28.88 -0.90 20.35
C TYR A 710 29.84 -2.05 20.02
N VAL A 711 30.67 -1.87 18.98
CA VAL A 711 31.70 -2.84 18.58
C VAL A 711 33.05 -2.15 18.66
N ASN A 712 33.87 -2.58 19.64
CA ASN A 712 35.18 -2.00 19.89
C ASN A 712 36.23 -2.49 18.88
N MET A 713 36.20 -1.98 17.66
CA MET A 713 37.09 -2.44 16.61
C MET A 713 37.36 -1.35 15.58
N SER A 714 38.65 -1.04 15.36
CA SER A 714 39.13 -0.17 14.29
C SER A 714 39.48 -1.02 13.06
N MET A 715 38.55 -1.17 12.13
CA MET A 715 38.79 -1.92 10.89
C MET A 715 38.07 -1.32 9.69
N ASP A 716 38.64 -1.56 8.51
CA ASP A 716 37.97 -1.35 7.22
C ASP A 716 36.89 -2.43 7.01
N ILE A 717 35.65 -2.05 7.32
CA ILE A 717 34.46 -2.92 7.26
C ILE A 717 33.95 -3.16 5.82
N ARG A 718 34.54 -2.55 4.79
CA ARG A 718 33.97 -2.51 3.42
C ARG A 718 33.69 -3.87 2.77
N PHE A 719 34.46 -4.91 3.07
CA PHE A 719 34.45 -6.17 2.30
C PHE A 719 34.36 -7.44 3.14
N ARG A 720 33.85 -7.34 4.39
CA ARG A 720 33.88 -8.46 5.33
C ARG A 720 32.48 -8.93 5.70
N ASN A 721 32.30 -10.25 5.73
CA ASN A 721 31.12 -10.88 6.32
C ASN A 721 31.27 -10.84 7.84
N ILE A 722 30.58 -9.90 8.51
CA ILE A 722 30.72 -9.69 9.95
C ILE A 722 29.61 -10.46 10.69
N VAL A 723 30.00 -11.17 11.75
CA VAL A 723 29.07 -11.77 12.71
C VAL A 723 29.30 -11.13 14.08
N ILE A 724 28.30 -10.38 14.56
CA ILE A 724 28.34 -9.70 15.84
C ILE A 724 27.64 -10.56 16.89
N ARG A 725 28.34 -10.91 17.96
CA ARG A 725 27.73 -11.53 19.15
C ARG A 725 27.46 -10.46 20.21
N ASP A 726 26.19 -10.24 20.54
CA ASP A 726 25.81 -9.37 21.64
C ASP A 726 26.12 -10.05 22.99
N LEU A 727 27.00 -9.45 23.77
CA LEU A 727 27.44 -9.96 25.07
C LEU A 727 26.32 -9.92 26.13
N ILE A 728 25.30 -9.06 25.97
CA ILE A 728 24.22 -8.93 26.95
C ILE A 728 23.11 -9.95 26.68
N THR A 729 22.65 -10.04 25.43
CA THR A 729 21.54 -10.93 25.06
C THR A 729 22.00 -12.33 24.65
N GLY A 730 23.27 -12.49 24.31
CA GLY A 730 23.83 -13.74 23.77
C GLY A 730 23.50 -13.99 22.29
N ILE A 731 22.72 -13.12 21.66
CA ILE A 731 22.26 -13.25 20.27
C ILE A 731 23.42 -12.98 19.31
N GLN A 732 23.48 -13.75 18.23
CA GLN A 732 24.43 -13.54 17.13
C GLN A 732 23.72 -12.98 15.91
N TYR A 733 24.31 -11.94 15.32
CA TYR A 733 23.81 -11.25 14.14
C TYR A 733 24.82 -11.34 13.01
N ARG A 734 24.43 -11.93 11.88
CA ARG A 734 25.16 -11.81 10.61
C ARG A 734 24.80 -10.49 9.95
N VAL A 735 25.79 -9.67 9.61
CA VAL A 735 25.62 -8.32 9.08
C VAL A 735 25.91 -8.30 7.58
N GLU A 736 24.96 -7.79 6.81
CA GLU A 736 25.09 -7.42 5.40
C GLU A 736 25.09 -5.88 5.31
N ILE A 737 26.15 -5.32 4.74
CA ILE A 737 26.38 -3.87 4.66
C ILE A 737 25.96 -3.37 3.28
N TYR A 738 25.12 -2.33 3.21
CA TYR A 738 24.73 -1.70 1.95
C TYR A 738 25.60 -0.48 1.66
N ARG A 739 26.75 -0.71 1.02
CA ARG A 739 27.70 0.33 0.61
C ARG A 739 28.07 0.18 -0.87
N LYS A 740 28.46 1.29 -1.53
CA LYS A 740 29.02 1.25 -2.89
C LYS A 740 30.49 0.81 -2.86
N GLU A 741 30.93 0.13 -3.92
CA GLU A 741 32.30 -0.40 -4.04
C GLU A 741 33.37 0.71 -4.09
N ASP A 742 33.03 1.89 -4.60
CA ASP A 742 33.91 3.04 -4.81
C ASP A 742 33.89 4.07 -3.66
N ASP A 743 33.41 3.69 -2.47
CA ASP A 743 33.24 4.60 -1.33
C ASP A 743 34.57 5.04 -0.69
N SER A 744 34.72 6.35 -0.47
CA SER A 744 35.97 7.02 -0.07
C SER A 744 36.05 7.36 1.43
N ILE A 745 35.28 6.69 2.30
CA ILE A 745 35.35 6.93 3.75
C ILE A 745 36.75 6.61 4.28
N ASP A 746 37.30 7.55 5.05
CA ASP A 746 38.53 7.33 5.82
C ASP A 746 38.19 6.74 7.21
N PHE A 747 38.23 5.40 7.29
CA PHE A 747 38.00 4.69 8.57
C PHE A 747 39.08 4.97 9.62
N GLY A 748 40.25 5.48 9.22
CA GLY A 748 41.33 5.81 10.16
C GLY A 748 40.99 6.93 11.14
N LYS A 749 39.96 7.74 10.84
CA LYS A 749 39.45 8.80 11.72
C LYS A 749 38.60 8.28 12.88
N TYR A 750 38.17 7.02 12.83
CA TYR A 750 37.21 6.46 13.78
C TYR A 750 37.84 5.30 14.55
N ALA A 751 37.69 5.34 15.87
CA ALA A 751 38.23 4.31 16.75
C ALA A 751 37.37 3.03 16.74
N SER A 752 36.06 3.17 16.50
CA SER A 752 35.10 2.07 16.59
C SER A 752 33.82 2.35 15.79
N PHE A 753 32.92 1.38 15.73
CA PHE A 753 31.62 1.54 15.11
C PHE A 753 30.50 0.97 15.98
N CYS A 754 29.30 1.49 15.75
CA CYS A 754 28.08 1.05 16.37
C CYS A 754 27.10 0.53 15.32
N VAL A 755 26.32 -0.47 15.71
CA VAL A 755 25.24 -1.02 14.91
C VAL A 755 23.93 -0.69 15.60
N LEU A 756 23.14 0.17 14.96
CA LEU A 756 21.78 0.48 15.38
C LEU A 756 20.83 -0.57 14.79
N ILE A 757 20.17 -1.34 15.65
CA ILE A 757 19.29 -2.46 15.29
C ILE A 757 17.84 -2.08 15.53
N GLU A 758 16.99 -2.28 14.53
CA GLU A 758 15.53 -2.18 14.68
C GLU A 758 14.99 -3.38 15.47
N ARG A 759 14.35 -3.19 16.63
CA ARG A 759 13.62 -4.26 17.32
C ARG A 759 12.18 -4.33 16.85
N THR A 760 11.76 -5.49 16.35
CA THR A 760 10.35 -5.77 16.09
C THR A 760 9.65 -6.23 17.38
N PHE A 761 8.62 -5.49 17.81
CA PHE A 761 7.82 -5.79 19.00
C PHE A 761 7.16 -7.19 18.93
N CYS A 762 7.72 -8.18 19.62
CA CYS A 762 6.96 -9.25 20.25
C CYS A 762 7.44 -9.34 21.70
N LYS A 763 6.58 -8.95 22.64
CA LYS A 763 6.95 -8.77 24.06
C LYS A 763 7.46 -10.05 24.75
N ASP A 764 7.29 -11.22 24.15
CA ASP A 764 7.64 -12.52 24.76
C ASP A 764 8.25 -13.54 23.78
N ALA A 765 8.65 -13.13 22.56
CA ALA A 765 9.23 -14.04 21.58
C ALA A 765 10.73 -13.76 21.38
N VAL A 766 11.54 -14.82 21.43
CA VAL A 766 12.90 -14.81 20.87
C VAL A 766 12.83 -14.23 19.46
N PRO A 767 13.73 -13.31 19.04
CA PRO A 767 13.73 -12.79 17.68
C PRO A 767 13.69 -13.96 16.69
N GLN A 768 12.57 -14.09 15.97
CA GLN A 768 12.43 -15.15 14.99
C GLN A 768 13.50 -14.96 13.90
N CYS A 769 14.03 -16.06 13.38
CA CYS A 769 14.99 -16.08 12.27
C CYS A 769 14.43 -15.29 11.07
N GLY A 770 14.85 -14.04 10.92
CA GLY A 770 14.33 -13.10 9.95
C GLY A 770 15.31 -11.94 9.70
N ASP A 771 15.15 -11.29 8.55
CA ASP A 771 15.99 -10.16 8.14
C ASP A 771 15.57 -8.91 8.96
N ILE A 772 16.42 -8.50 9.90
CA ILE A 772 16.29 -7.28 10.71
C ILE A 772 16.99 -6.13 9.98
N ARG A 773 16.44 -4.91 10.05
CA ARG A 773 17.08 -3.72 9.47
C ARG A 773 17.93 -3.01 10.51
N GLY A 774 18.95 -2.30 10.05
CA GLY A 774 19.80 -1.50 10.92
C GLY A 774 20.56 -0.41 10.19
N ALA A 775 21.44 0.26 10.94
CA ALA A 775 22.36 1.25 10.41
C ALA A 775 23.73 1.14 11.09
N CYS A 776 24.79 1.38 10.32
CA CYS A 776 26.14 1.52 10.83
C CYS A 776 26.40 2.99 11.16
N LEU A 777 26.96 3.22 12.33
CA LEU A 777 27.37 4.53 12.84
C LEU A 777 28.86 4.45 13.20
N LEU A 778 29.66 5.42 12.79
CA LEU A 778 31.08 5.51 13.10
C LEU A 778 31.31 6.43 14.29
N THR A 779 32.22 6.07 15.20
CA THR A 779 32.46 6.81 16.43
C THR A 779 33.95 6.84 16.78
N ASP A 780 34.42 7.95 17.32
CA ASP A 780 35.72 8.10 17.98
C ASP A 780 35.63 7.81 19.49
N TRP A 781 34.42 7.78 20.03
CA TRP A 781 34.15 7.44 21.42
C TRP A 781 34.46 5.97 21.72
N THR A 782 35.26 5.75 22.75
CA THR A 782 35.49 4.45 23.38
C THR A 782 34.86 4.44 24.78
N PRO A 783 33.96 3.52 25.12
CA PRO A 783 33.44 3.40 26.47
C PRO A 783 34.58 3.11 27.44
N GLU A 784 34.76 3.97 28.44
CA GLU A 784 35.45 3.56 29.66
C GLU A 784 34.62 2.42 30.26
N ILE A 785 35.21 1.23 30.38
CA ILE A 785 34.56 0.01 30.91
C ILE A 785 34.33 0.21 32.41
N HIS A 786 33.42 1.11 32.78
CA HIS A 786 32.87 1.13 34.12
C HIS A 786 31.75 0.10 34.15
N ARG A 787 31.99 -0.98 34.92
CA ARG A 787 30.93 -1.88 35.41
C ARG A 787 29.87 -1.02 36.08
N ALA A 788 28.83 -0.62 35.35
CA ALA A 788 27.81 0.25 35.88
C ALA A 788 26.44 -0.40 35.69
N SER A 789 26.04 -1.07 36.76
CA SER A 789 24.66 -1.36 37.12
C SER A 789 23.82 -0.09 37.42
N ASN A 790 24.22 1.08 36.90
CA ASN A 790 23.55 2.35 37.15
C ASN A 790 23.20 3.04 35.82
N ALA A 791 21.89 3.17 35.61
CA ALA A 791 21.21 3.70 34.44
C ALA A 791 21.43 5.22 34.24
N LEU A 792 22.65 5.64 33.89
CA LEU A 792 22.91 6.98 33.39
C LEU A 792 23.04 6.96 31.86
N PRO A 793 22.35 7.87 31.16
CA PRO A 793 22.42 7.96 29.71
C PRO A 793 23.84 8.31 29.23
N VAL A 794 24.44 7.46 28.40
CA VAL A 794 25.73 7.70 27.75
C VAL A 794 25.48 8.38 26.40
N LEU A 795 25.78 9.68 26.28
CA LEU A 795 25.68 10.40 25.01
C LEU A 795 26.92 10.13 24.15
N MET A 796 26.74 9.39 23.06
CA MET A 796 27.79 9.14 22.07
C MET A 796 27.62 10.10 20.88
N ASN A 797 28.70 10.78 20.49
CA ASN A 797 28.77 11.51 19.23
C ASN A 797 29.21 10.55 18.12
N ALA A 798 28.39 10.38 17.10
CA ALA A 798 28.69 9.48 16.00
C ALA A 798 28.37 10.10 14.65
N ARG A 799 28.86 9.47 13.59
CA ARG A 799 28.57 9.83 12.21
C ARG A 799 27.84 8.70 11.51
N TYR A 800 26.81 9.03 10.76
CA TYR A 800 26.12 8.04 9.95
C TYR A 800 27.02 7.50 8.84
N ASP A 801 26.98 6.19 8.65
CA ASP A 801 27.72 5.52 7.60
C ASP A 801 26.80 4.97 6.50
N CYS A 802 26.13 3.85 6.78
CA CYS A 802 25.35 3.15 5.78
C CYS A 802 24.24 2.29 6.42
N PRO A 803 23.20 1.91 5.65
CA PRO A 803 22.18 0.99 6.13
C PRO A 803 22.70 -0.44 6.19
N LEU A 804 22.13 -1.23 7.09
CA LEU A 804 22.50 -2.62 7.35
C LEU A 804 21.29 -3.54 7.25
N LYS A 805 21.54 -4.78 6.89
CA LYS A 805 20.62 -5.91 7.09
C LYS A 805 21.28 -6.93 7.99
N LEU A 806 20.52 -7.44 8.94
CA LEU A 806 20.97 -8.25 10.04
C LEU A 806 20.17 -9.55 10.02
N GLN A 807 20.83 -10.70 10.07
CA GLN A 807 20.16 -11.99 10.20
C GLN A 807 20.53 -12.61 11.54
N VAL A 808 19.53 -13.03 12.32
CA VAL A 808 19.75 -13.75 13.58
C VAL A 808 20.30 -15.15 13.27
N CYS A 809 21.44 -15.50 13.85
CA CYS A 809 22.04 -16.83 13.73
C CYS A 809 21.50 -17.75 14.84
N ASP A 810 20.96 -18.90 14.47
CA ASP A 810 20.65 -19.97 15.43
C ASP A 810 21.96 -20.61 15.91
N SER A 811 22.14 -20.66 17.24
CA SER A 811 23.34 -21.21 17.89
C SER A 811 23.60 -22.70 17.63
N LEU A 812 22.70 -23.39 16.91
CA LEU A 812 22.75 -24.84 16.62
C LEU A 812 23.23 -25.20 15.21
N ASN A 813 23.34 -24.25 14.29
CA ASN A 813 23.86 -24.50 12.94
C ASN A 813 25.13 -23.68 12.68
N THR A 814 26.14 -23.83 13.54
CA THR A 814 27.52 -23.60 13.12
C THR A 814 27.93 -24.76 12.20
N HIS A 815 27.49 -24.74 10.95
CA HIS A 815 28.38 -25.21 9.90
C HIS A 815 29.55 -24.22 9.87
N VAL A 816 30.56 -24.55 10.67
CA VAL A 816 31.93 -24.09 10.49
C VAL A 816 32.28 -24.42 9.03
N GLY A 817 32.24 -23.45 8.13
CA GLY A 817 32.41 -23.77 6.71
C GLY A 817 32.27 -22.67 5.66
N GLN A 818 31.90 -21.42 5.99
CA GLN A 818 32.22 -20.32 5.07
C GLN A 818 33.56 -19.72 5.48
N VAL A 819 34.59 -20.04 4.69
CA VAL A 819 35.89 -19.36 4.70
C VAL A 819 35.57 -17.87 4.51
N ASP A 820 36.02 -16.99 5.42
CA ASP A 820 35.90 -15.52 5.41
C ASP A 820 34.85 -14.83 6.32
N GLU A 821 34.29 -15.49 7.35
CA GLU A 821 33.48 -14.81 8.38
C GLU A 821 34.31 -14.23 9.54
N TYR A 822 34.05 -12.98 9.92
CA TYR A 822 34.71 -12.26 11.02
C TYR A 822 33.77 -12.16 12.22
N HIS A 823 34.11 -12.85 13.30
CA HIS A 823 33.35 -12.80 14.55
C HIS A 823 33.85 -11.69 15.46
N VAL A 824 32.93 -10.82 15.90
CA VAL A 824 33.23 -9.70 16.78
C VAL A 824 32.26 -9.66 17.95
N LEU A 825 32.72 -9.12 19.07
CA LEU A 825 31.91 -8.95 20.27
C LEU A 825 31.30 -7.55 20.26
N GLY A 826 29.97 -7.49 20.38
CA GLY A 826 29.22 -6.26 20.55
C GLY A 826 28.68 -6.16 21.98
N GLN A 827 28.67 -4.96 22.52
CA GLN A 827 28.01 -4.67 23.79
C GLN A 827 26.75 -3.85 23.53
N SER A 828 25.58 -4.38 23.89
CA SER A 828 24.33 -3.62 23.90
C SER A 828 24.43 -2.42 24.85
N ILE A 829 24.12 -1.23 24.36
CA ILE A 829 24.04 0.01 25.13
C ILE A 829 22.60 0.49 25.09
N LEU A 830 22.04 0.79 26.28
CA LEU A 830 20.76 1.47 26.44
C LEU A 830 21.05 2.91 26.85
N GLY A 831 21.02 3.83 25.90
CA GLY A 831 21.34 5.23 26.15
C GLY A 831 21.05 6.13 24.94
N PRO A 832 20.88 7.44 25.16
CA PRO A 832 20.69 8.40 24.09
C PRO A 832 21.95 8.52 23.24
N TRP A 833 21.80 8.89 21.98
CA TRP A 833 22.92 9.11 21.07
C TRP A 833 22.67 10.36 20.24
N GLN A 834 23.74 10.92 19.69
CA GLN A 834 23.68 12.09 18.82
C GLN A 834 24.55 11.86 17.58
N LEU A 835 23.98 12.10 16.41
CA LEU A 835 24.66 12.07 15.13
C LEU A 835 24.96 13.48 14.68
N HIS A 836 26.23 13.76 14.39
CA HIS A 836 26.64 15.02 13.80
C HIS A 836 26.19 15.10 12.33
N ILE A 837 25.47 16.15 11.97
CA ILE A 837 25.02 16.44 10.60
C ILE A 837 25.53 17.80 10.16
N ASP A 838 25.47 18.09 8.87
CA ASP A 838 25.86 19.40 8.35
C ASP A 838 24.60 20.16 7.92
N ALA A 839 24.28 21.23 8.66
CA ALA A 839 23.15 22.11 8.39
C ALA A 839 23.20 22.72 6.98
N GLY A 840 24.41 22.92 6.43
CA GLY A 840 24.73 23.44 5.09
C GLY A 840 23.83 24.59 4.63
N SER A 841 24.30 25.83 4.75
CA SER A 841 23.56 27.07 4.44
C SER A 841 22.93 27.12 3.06
#